data_AF-A0A497D7P7-F1
#
_entry.id   AF-A0A497D7P7-F1
#
_cell.length_a   1.000
_cell.length_b   1.000
_cell.length_c   1.000
_cell.angle_alpha   90.00
_cell.angle_beta   90.00
_cell.angle_gamma   90.00
#
_symmetry.space_group_name_H-M   'P 1'
#
loop_
_entity.id
_entity.type
_entity.pdbx_description
1 polymer ?
#
loop_
_entity_poly.entity_id
_entity_poly.type
_entity_poly.pdbx_seq_one_letter_code
_entity_poly.pdbx_strand_id
1 'polypeptide(L)'
;MGILLLVFAAAIGTATFIENDFGSTAAKAVVYSANWFNILLLLLAINLTGNIFIYKLYTLRKLPVFLFHFAFLVILLGSAITRFASFEGMMHIREGKTSASMMSDKTYIDLVISDGKDSVYNSDPVYMSVLTPKKYKTSVTFNNDKYRFKSVKFIPNAQEIIRDDENGVPYIILVASHGMGRQTNYFKYNEPAYIGPTLINFGDNPVDEALNIRLKEDSLFFSSNDTIFKRSMMGMTMDTILPGSWFPFELKSLYEAGDLSVVATLFYKNGILDYETYSGNDVKFNDAVVIDANLNGEMRKFVLRGGKGLKGNWETLTTDGVSVSMRYGAKILHLPFVIQLLDFQLERYPGSNSPSSFASEIQLIDKEKGVDMPYRIYMNHVLNYRGYRFFQSSYDQDELGTILSVNHDYWGTLFTYIGYFLMSLGMFLALFYKHTRFAKLGRSITKKSGTKAKVAAAIFTLLLLSPALMAQHTHKSSDDVKAVDKEQAEKFGKLLVQSHDGRIKPINTLSSELLRKIAQKTEFMGQTPDQVLLGMISNPYEWQMVPIIKVKHPELKKFLGIDGKYASYLDFIDMKTGTYKLGNFVSIAHSRKPSEQGTFDKDVIKADERMNICYMLYRGDFLNILPNPVDPYAKWFNQNSRFTGIPPEDSAMMTQIIPNYLKSVRNGEKELADDLVAGIDNFQKHYAAEIIPPESKVNMEIRYNKMNIF
;
A
#
# COMPACT_ATOMS: atom_id res chain seq x y z
N MET A 1 28.54 -23.47 -7.16
CA MET A 1 27.43 -23.03 -6.30
C MET A 1 27.73 -21.76 -5.51
N GLY A 2 28.73 -21.73 -4.63
CA GLY A 2 28.94 -20.61 -3.68
C GLY A 2 29.00 -19.21 -4.32
N ILE A 3 29.78 -19.05 -5.40
CA ILE A 3 29.89 -17.78 -6.12
C ILE A 3 28.53 -17.34 -6.69
N LEU A 4 27.79 -18.25 -7.35
CA LEU A 4 26.47 -17.92 -7.91
C LEU A 4 25.47 -17.51 -6.82
N LEU A 5 25.52 -18.11 -5.64
CA LEU A 5 24.69 -17.73 -4.50
C LEU A 5 25.06 -16.34 -3.96
N LEU A 6 26.34 -15.98 -3.90
CA LEU A 6 26.78 -14.64 -3.50
C LEU A 6 26.33 -13.59 -4.51
N VAL A 7 26.46 -13.86 -5.81
CA VAL A 7 25.96 -12.97 -6.86
C VAL A 7 24.44 -12.81 -6.79
N PHE A 8 23.70 -13.89 -6.52
CA PHE A 8 22.25 -13.86 -6.34
C PHE A 8 21.84 -13.03 -5.11
N ALA A 9 22.53 -13.20 -3.98
CA ALA A 9 22.29 -12.42 -2.77
C ALA A 9 22.58 -10.91 -2.99
N ALA A 10 23.70 -10.60 -3.64
CA ALA A 10 24.04 -9.21 -4.01
C ALA A 10 22.98 -8.61 -4.95
N ALA A 11 22.53 -9.35 -5.96
CA ALA A 11 21.49 -8.92 -6.90
C ALA A 11 20.17 -8.57 -6.20
N ILE A 12 19.69 -9.42 -5.28
CA ILE A 12 18.45 -9.17 -4.53
C ILE A 12 18.64 -8.00 -3.53
N GLY A 13 19.80 -7.92 -2.88
CA GLY A 13 20.14 -6.80 -2.01
C GLY A 13 20.09 -5.47 -2.75
N THR A 14 20.76 -5.37 -3.90
CA THR A 14 20.72 -4.19 -4.77
C THR A 14 19.32 -3.89 -5.30
N ALA A 15 18.54 -4.91 -5.67
CA ALA A 15 17.16 -4.72 -6.13
C ALA A 15 16.28 -4.03 -5.08
N THR A 16 16.47 -4.36 -3.79
CA THR A 16 15.76 -3.72 -2.68
C THR A 16 16.06 -2.22 -2.59
N PHE A 17 17.33 -1.82 -2.77
CA PHE A 17 17.70 -0.40 -2.79
C PHE A 17 17.13 0.32 -4.01
N ILE A 18 17.18 -0.32 -5.20
CA ILE A 18 16.58 0.24 -6.42
C ILE A 18 15.07 0.43 -6.24
N GLU A 19 14.38 -0.52 -5.62
CA GLU A 19 12.95 -0.42 -5.35
C GLU A 19 12.62 0.74 -4.41
N ASN A 20 13.47 0.96 -3.39
CA ASN A 20 13.29 2.08 -2.47
C ASN A 20 13.46 3.45 -3.16
N ASP A 21 14.49 3.58 -4.02
CA ASP A 21 14.87 4.88 -4.57
C ASP A 21 14.15 5.22 -5.89
N PHE A 22 13.81 4.21 -6.69
CA PHE A 22 13.24 4.36 -8.04
C PHE A 22 11.92 3.62 -8.26
N GLY A 23 11.40 2.97 -7.22
CA GLY A 23 10.13 2.23 -7.24
C GLY A 23 10.24 0.80 -7.77
N SER A 24 9.18 0.02 -7.53
CA SER A 24 9.13 -1.41 -7.86
C SER A 24 9.23 -1.69 -9.36
N THR A 25 8.71 -0.80 -10.21
CA THR A 25 8.85 -0.91 -11.68
C THR A 25 10.30 -0.85 -12.12
N ALA A 26 11.14 0.00 -11.51
CA ALA A 26 12.56 0.11 -11.83
C ALA A 26 13.34 -1.14 -11.41
N ALA A 27 13.10 -1.66 -10.20
CA ALA A 27 13.71 -2.90 -9.74
C ALA A 27 13.30 -4.10 -10.62
N LYS A 28 12.01 -4.16 -11.02
CA LYS A 28 11.51 -5.16 -11.98
C LYS A 28 12.19 -5.02 -13.34
N ALA A 29 12.42 -3.80 -13.83
CA ALA A 29 13.03 -3.55 -15.14
C ALA A 29 14.52 -3.93 -15.22
N VAL A 30 15.30 -3.61 -14.18
CA VAL A 30 16.78 -3.73 -14.20
C VAL A 30 17.27 -5.07 -13.65
N VAL A 31 16.54 -5.66 -12.69
CA VAL A 31 16.94 -6.89 -12.01
C VAL A 31 15.98 -8.03 -12.30
N TYR A 32 14.76 -8.00 -11.73
CA TYR A 32 13.89 -9.19 -11.73
C TYR A 32 13.43 -9.63 -13.11
N SER A 33 13.37 -8.71 -14.08
CA SER A 33 13.01 -9.03 -15.46
C SER A 33 14.16 -8.98 -16.46
N ALA A 34 15.39 -8.77 -15.99
CA ALA A 34 16.54 -8.70 -16.87
C ALA A 34 17.04 -10.10 -17.29
N ASN A 35 17.54 -10.19 -18.53
CA ASN A 35 18.03 -11.45 -19.09
C ASN A 35 19.21 -12.01 -18.29
N TRP A 36 20.10 -11.16 -17.77
CA TRP A 36 21.24 -11.61 -16.96
C TRP A 36 20.78 -12.31 -15.67
N PHE A 37 19.68 -11.86 -15.07
CA PHE A 37 19.13 -12.47 -13.86
C PHE A 37 18.46 -13.82 -14.17
N ASN A 38 17.78 -13.93 -15.31
CA ASN A 38 17.24 -15.21 -15.79
C ASN A 38 18.38 -16.23 -16.05
N ILE A 39 19.49 -15.78 -16.64
CA ILE A 39 20.69 -16.61 -16.85
C ILE A 39 21.27 -17.05 -15.50
N LEU A 40 21.37 -16.15 -14.52
CA LEU A 40 21.85 -16.47 -13.18
C LEU A 40 20.99 -17.56 -12.52
N LEU A 41 19.65 -17.44 -12.58
CA LEU A 41 18.72 -18.44 -12.06
C LEU A 41 18.87 -19.79 -12.77
N LEU A 42 19.02 -19.78 -14.11
CA LEU A 42 19.24 -20.98 -14.89
C LEU A 42 20.58 -21.67 -14.52
N LEU A 43 21.66 -20.90 -14.37
CA LEU A 43 22.95 -21.42 -13.95
C LEU A 43 22.90 -22.03 -12.53
N LEU A 44 22.15 -21.41 -11.62
CA LEU A 44 21.88 -21.98 -10.30
C LEU A 44 21.12 -23.30 -10.39
N ALA A 45 20.08 -23.38 -11.24
CA ALA A 45 19.32 -24.62 -11.46
C ALA A 45 20.19 -25.74 -12.04
N ILE A 46 21.00 -25.44 -13.06
CA ILE A 46 21.95 -26.39 -13.66
C ILE A 46 22.97 -26.86 -12.61
N ASN A 47 23.55 -25.93 -11.84
CA ASN A 47 24.53 -26.27 -10.82
C ASN A 47 23.93 -27.16 -9.72
N LEU A 48 22.72 -26.83 -9.26
CA LEU A 48 21.99 -27.60 -8.27
C LEU A 48 21.65 -29.01 -8.78
N THR A 49 21.21 -29.12 -10.03
CA THR A 49 20.95 -30.40 -10.69
C THR A 49 22.23 -31.23 -10.77
N GLY A 50 23.35 -30.63 -11.21
CA GLY A 50 24.66 -31.29 -11.22
C GLY A 50 25.07 -31.81 -9.84
N ASN A 51 24.88 -31.01 -8.79
CA ASN A 51 25.17 -31.42 -7.41
C ASN A 51 24.32 -32.62 -6.97
N ILE A 52 23.05 -32.69 -7.37
CA ILE A 52 22.19 -33.85 -7.08
C ILE A 52 22.79 -35.14 -7.64
N PHE A 53 23.34 -35.10 -8.87
CA PHE A 53 23.95 -36.27 -9.50
C PHE A 53 25.35 -36.58 -9.00
N ILE A 54 26.24 -35.58 -8.92
CA ILE A 54 27.64 -35.73 -8.46
C ILE A 54 27.67 -36.31 -7.05
N TYR A 55 26.84 -35.78 -6.14
CA TYR A 55 26.78 -36.25 -4.76
C TYR A 55 25.81 -37.42 -4.56
N LYS A 56 25.20 -37.95 -5.64
CA LYS A 56 24.24 -39.07 -5.62
C LYS A 56 23.13 -38.86 -4.59
N LEU A 57 22.58 -37.64 -4.53
CA LEU A 57 21.56 -37.28 -3.55
C LEU A 57 20.28 -38.11 -3.73
N TYR A 58 19.96 -38.50 -4.96
CA TYR A 58 18.83 -39.38 -5.31
C TYR A 58 18.83 -40.76 -4.63
N THR A 59 19.90 -41.13 -3.91
CA THR A 59 19.95 -42.38 -3.15
C THR A 59 19.02 -42.32 -1.92
N LEU A 60 18.34 -43.44 -1.60
CA LEU A 60 17.42 -43.51 -0.45
C LEU A 60 18.07 -43.06 0.86
N ARG A 61 19.38 -43.36 1.05
CA ARG A 61 20.17 -42.92 2.23
C ARG A 61 20.29 -41.40 2.38
N LYS A 62 20.04 -40.65 1.32
CA LYS A 62 20.10 -39.18 1.28
C LYS A 62 18.75 -38.57 0.95
N LEU A 63 17.67 -39.34 1.02
CA LEU A 63 16.31 -38.92 0.68
C LEU A 63 15.91 -37.56 1.30
N PRO A 64 16.13 -37.29 2.61
CA PRO A 64 15.77 -35.97 3.17
C PRO A 64 16.54 -34.81 2.52
N VAL A 65 17.85 -35.01 2.26
CA VAL A 65 18.71 -34.01 1.63
C VAL A 65 18.31 -33.82 0.16
N PHE A 66 17.96 -34.90 -0.54
CA PHE A 66 17.45 -34.85 -1.90
C PHE A 66 16.15 -34.07 -1.98
N LEU A 67 15.15 -34.40 -1.16
CA LEU A 67 13.86 -33.71 -1.14
C LEU A 67 14.04 -32.21 -0.91
N PHE A 68 14.90 -31.84 0.06
CA PHE A 68 15.22 -30.45 0.35
C PHE A 68 15.85 -29.71 -0.85
N HIS A 69 16.81 -30.33 -1.54
CA HIS A 69 17.48 -29.68 -2.68
C HIS A 69 16.61 -29.69 -3.94
N PHE A 70 15.91 -30.79 -4.19
CA PHE A 70 14.99 -30.94 -5.32
C PHE A 70 13.83 -29.94 -5.23
N ALA A 71 13.35 -29.63 -4.02
CA ALA A 71 12.34 -28.61 -3.78
C ALA A 71 12.70 -27.27 -4.44
N PHE A 72 13.96 -26.81 -4.38
CA PHE A 72 14.37 -25.57 -5.03
C PHE A 72 14.25 -25.62 -6.56
N LEU A 73 14.49 -26.78 -7.19
CA LEU A 73 14.27 -26.94 -8.64
C LEU A 73 12.79 -26.84 -8.99
N VAL A 74 11.92 -27.44 -8.16
CA VAL A 74 10.47 -27.35 -8.33
C VAL A 74 9.98 -25.92 -8.14
N ILE A 75 10.50 -25.19 -7.14
CA ILE A 75 10.20 -23.76 -6.91
C ILE A 75 10.67 -22.90 -8.09
N LEU A 76 11.87 -23.14 -8.61
CA LEU A 76 12.39 -22.43 -9.78
C LEU A 76 11.55 -22.70 -11.03
N LEU A 77 11.07 -23.92 -11.21
CA LEU A 77 10.14 -24.26 -12.30
C LEU A 77 8.81 -23.53 -12.13
N GLY A 78 8.22 -23.54 -10.93
CA GLY A 78 7.00 -22.79 -10.62
C GLY A 78 7.15 -21.29 -10.92
N SER A 79 8.25 -20.69 -10.44
CA SER A 79 8.60 -19.29 -10.71
C SER A 79 8.77 -18.99 -12.22
N ALA A 80 9.40 -19.90 -12.98
CA ALA A 80 9.51 -19.76 -14.43
C ALA A 80 8.14 -19.78 -15.13
N ILE A 81 7.23 -20.68 -14.72
CA ILE A 81 5.87 -20.75 -15.25
C ILE A 81 5.11 -19.44 -14.92
N THR A 82 5.17 -18.97 -13.67
CA THR A 82 4.57 -17.69 -13.27
C THR A 82 5.10 -16.54 -14.11
N ARG A 83 6.40 -16.53 -14.40
CA ARG A 83 7.04 -15.45 -15.14
C ARG A 83 6.67 -15.41 -16.62
N PHE A 84 6.69 -16.56 -17.30
CA PHE A 84 6.60 -16.62 -18.75
C PHE A 84 5.21 -16.99 -19.28
N ALA A 85 4.42 -17.74 -18.53
CA ALA A 85 3.10 -18.21 -18.96
C ALA A 85 1.94 -17.49 -18.26
N SER A 86 2.18 -16.93 -17.08
CA SER A 86 1.11 -16.30 -16.29
C SER A 86 0.96 -14.81 -16.58
N PHE A 87 -0.22 -14.30 -16.27
CA PHE A 87 -0.55 -12.90 -16.39
C PHE A 87 -1.37 -12.45 -15.18
N GLU A 88 -1.28 -11.16 -14.90
CA GLU A 88 -1.92 -10.51 -13.78
C GLU A 88 -2.41 -9.13 -14.22
N GLY A 89 -3.40 -8.62 -13.49
CA GLY A 89 -4.05 -7.36 -13.82
C GLY A 89 -4.97 -6.88 -12.73
N MET A 90 -5.66 -5.77 -13.01
CA MET A 90 -6.55 -5.09 -12.10
C MET A 90 -7.93 -5.01 -12.71
N MET A 91 -8.94 -5.42 -11.96
CA MET A 91 -10.33 -5.33 -12.34
C MET A 91 -10.99 -4.26 -11.47
N HIS A 92 -11.52 -3.22 -12.12
CA HIS A 92 -12.31 -2.18 -11.48
C HIS A 92 -13.78 -2.45 -11.74
N ILE A 93 -14.60 -2.39 -10.70
CA ILE A 93 -16.05 -2.61 -10.78
C ILE A 93 -16.76 -1.60 -9.89
N ARG A 94 -17.73 -0.89 -10.45
CA ARG A 94 -18.64 -0.01 -9.72
C ARG A 94 -19.81 -0.79 -9.16
N GLU A 95 -20.37 -0.34 -8.05
CA GLU A 95 -21.54 -0.99 -7.44
C GLU A 95 -22.70 -1.11 -8.43
N GLY A 96 -23.37 -2.25 -8.41
CA GLY A 96 -24.42 -2.62 -9.35
C GLY A 96 -23.93 -2.90 -10.79
N LYS A 97 -22.64 -2.68 -11.10
CA LYS A 97 -22.08 -2.93 -12.43
C LYS A 97 -21.38 -4.29 -12.49
N THR A 98 -21.23 -4.75 -13.72
CA THR A 98 -20.53 -5.97 -14.08
C THR A 98 -19.22 -5.67 -14.80
N SER A 99 -18.21 -6.50 -14.58
CA SER A 99 -16.99 -6.49 -15.39
C SER A 99 -16.63 -7.91 -15.85
N ALA A 100 -16.20 -8.00 -17.11
CA ALA A 100 -15.65 -9.22 -17.73
C ALA A 100 -14.23 -8.98 -18.23
N SER A 101 -13.55 -7.95 -17.72
CA SER A 101 -12.23 -7.57 -18.19
C SER A 101 -11.37 -6.98 -17.08
N MET A 102 -10.05 -7.09 -17.24
CA MET A 102 -9.08 -6.51 -16.35
C MET A 102 -8.00 -5.78 -17.14
N MET A 103 -7.38 -4.78 -16.53
CA MET A 103 -6.26 -4.06 -17.07
C MET A 103 -4.95 -4.76 -16.69
N SER A 104 -4.08 -5.08 -17.64
CA SER A 104 -2.84 -5.82 -17.37
C SER A 104 -1.89 -5.05 -16.44
N ASP A 105 -1.14 -5.77 -15.60
CA ASP A 105 -0.05 -5.17 -14.81
C ASP A 105 1.13 -4.72 -15.70
N LYS A 106 1.40 -5.48 -16.76
CA LYS A 106 2.41 -5.15 -17.76
C LYS A 106 1.95 -3.94 -18.59
N THR A 107 2.88 -3.05 -18.91
CA THR A 107 2.67 -2.02 -19.92
C THR A 107 3.23 -2.48 -21.26
N TYR A 108 2.67 -1.94 -22.33
CA TYR A 108 2.98 -2.28 -23.71
C TYR A 108 3.17 -0.99 -24.50
N ILE A 109 4.03 -1.06 -25.52
CA ILE A 109 4.01 -0.09 -26.61
C ILE A 109 3.34 -0.78 -27.79
N ASP A 110 2.14 -0.31 -28.10
CA ASP A 110 1.39 -0.73 -29.28
C ASP A 110 1.77 0.18 -30.46
N LEU A 111 1.97 -0.43 -31.62
CA LEU A 111 2.32 0.22 -32.88
C LEU A 111 1.39 -0.29 -33.98
N VAL A 112 0.79 0.63 -34.71
CA VAL A 112 0.03 0.37 -35.93
C VAL A 112 0.63 1.20 -37.06
N ILE A 113 0.95 0.56 -38.18
CA ILE A 113 1.32 1.23 -39.44
C ILE A 113 0.26 0.87 -40.46
N SER A 114 -0.33 1.85 -41.13
CA SER A 114 -1.42 1.66 -42.09
C SER A 114 -1.35 2.65 -43.24
N ASP A 115 -1.67 2.21 -44.45
CA ASP A 115 -1.89 3.08 -45.63
C ASP A 115 -3.38 3.24 -45.98
N GLY A 116 -4.27 2.78 -45.09
CA GLY A 116 -5.72 2.77 -45.28
C GLY A 116 -6.26 1.53 -45.99
N LYS A 117 -5.42 0.71 -46.63
CA LYS A 117 -5.78 -0.59 -47.22
C LYS A 117 -5.21 -1.75 -46.41
N ASP A 118 -3.90 -1.71 -46.15
CA ASP A 118 -3.17 -2.70 -45.39
C ASP A 118 -2.70 -2.10 -44.06
N SER A 119 -2.54 -2.95 -43.05
CA SER A 119 -1.99 -2.53 -41.77
C SER A 119 -1.14 -3.61 -41.10
N VAL A 120 -0.14 -3.17 -40.36
CA VAL A 120 0.68 -4.02 -39.50
C VAL A 120 0.54 -3.55 -38.06
N TYR A 121 0.18 -4.49 -37.18
CA TYR A 121 0.12 -4.28 -35.74
C TYR A 121 1.28 -4.99 -35.05
N ASN A 122 2.01 -4.26 -34.20
CA ASN A 122 3.02 -4.82 -33.31
C ASN A 122 2.74 -4.37 -31.87
N SER A 123 3.06 -5.22 -30.90
CA SER A 123 2.85 -4.89 -29.50
C SER A 123 3.88 -5.56 -28.60
N ASP A 124 4.73 -4.72 -28.03
CA ASP A 124 5.87 -5.17 -27.23
C ASP A 124 5.65 -4.86 -25.75
N PRO A 125 5.79 -5.85 -24.84
CA PRO A 125 5.77 -5.58 -23.42
C PRO A 125 7.02 -4.80 -23.00
N VAL A 126 6.83 -3.76 -22.21
CA VAL A 126 7.91 -2.89 -21.73
C VAL A 126 7.84 -2.66 -20.22
N TYR A 127 9.01 -2.51 -19.60
CA TYR A 127 9.15 -2.03 -18.23
C TYR A 127 9.97 -0.74 -18.27
N MET A 128 9.29 0.34 -18.63
CA MET A 128 9.90 1.66 -18.68
C MET A 128 10.10 2.18 -17.26
N SER A 129 11.28 2.74 -17.02
CA SER A 129 11.65 3.38 -15.75
C SER A 129 12.72 4.43 -16.03
N VAL A 130 13.00 5.28 -15.04
CA VAL A 130 14.08 6.29 -15.10
C VAL A 130 15.44 5.64 -15.37
N LEU A 131 15.63 4.38 -14.96
CA LEU A 131 16.85 3.60 -15.18
C LEU A 131 16.88 2.86 -16.53
N THR A 132 15.74 2.74 -17.21
CA THR A 132 15.59 2.03 -18.50
C THR A 132 14.97 2.88 -19.62
N PRO A 133 15.31 4.18 -19.79
CA PRO A 133 14.62 5.08 -20.71
C PRO A 133 14.83 4.70 -22.19
N LYS A 134 15.91 3.96 -22.50
CA LYS A 134 16.28 3.55 -23.86
C LYS A 134 16.04 2.07 -24.16
N LYS A 135 15.23 1.40 -23.34
CA LYS A 135 15.06 -0.05 -23.39
C LYS A 135 14.21 -0.51 -24.57
N TYR A 136 13.25 0.30 -25.01
CA TYR A 136 12.39 -0.04 -26.14
C TYR A 136 13.09 0.23 -27.46
N LYS A 137 13.10 -0.79 -28.31
CA LYS A 137 13.60 -0.70 -29.69
C LYS A 137 12.88 -1.74 -30.54
N THR A 138 12.24 -1.31 -31.62
CA THR A 138 11.63 -2.21 -32.59
C THR A 138 11.88 -1.74 -34.02
N SER A 139 11.75 -2.65 -34.98
CA SER A 139 11.79 -2.33 -36.39
C SER A 139 10.73 -3.13 -37.13
N VAL A 140 9.90 -2.45 -37.92
CA VAL A 140 8.81 -3.04 -38.68
C VAL A 140 9.03 -2.73 -40.15
N THR A 141 8.79 -3.72 -41.02
CA THR A 141 8.83 -3.52 -42.47
C THR A 141 7.40 -3.48 -42.98
N PHE A 142 7.04 -2.45 -43.73
CA PHE A 142 5.71 -2.25 -44.31
C PHE A 142 5.88 -1.65 -45.72
N ASN A 143 5.22 -2.21 -46.72
CA ASN A 143 5.34 -1.79 -48.13
C ASN A 143 6.79 -1.62 -48.63
N ASN A 144 7.69 -2.56 -48.27
CA ASN A 144 9.15 -2.55 -48.50
C ASN A 144 9.95 -1.46 -47.77
N ASP A 145 9.29 -0.54 -47.06
CA ASP A 145 9.95 0.47 -46.24
C ASP A 145 10.19 -0.04 -44.81
N LYS A 146 11.33 0.38 -44.24
CA LYS A 146 11.76 -0.05 -42.90
C LYS A 146 11.63 1.07 -41.89
N TYR A 147 10.65 0.92 -41.00
CA TYR A 147 10.37 1.83 -39.91
C TYR A 147 11.14 1.39 -38.65
N ARG A 148 11.84 2.31 -37.99
CA ARG A 148 12.62 2.02 -36.78
C ARG A 148 12.21 2.94 -35.64
N PHE A 149 11.94 2.35 -34.49
CA PHE A 149 11.48 3.07 -33.30
C PHE A 149 12.42 2.78 -32.13
N LYS A 150 12.80 3.82 -31.39
CA LYS A 150 13.66 3.69 -30.20
C LYS A 150 13.24 4.69 -29.14
N SER A 151 13.03 4.21 -27.91
CA SER A 151 12.79 5.12 -26.80
C SER A 151 14.08 5.88 -26.44
N VAL A 152 13.94 7.17 -26.11
CA VAL A 152 15.07 8.04 -25.75
C VAL A 152 14.95 8.62 -24.35
N LYS A 153 13.73 8.90 -23.88
CA LYS A 153 13.44 9.49 -22.58
C LYS A 153 12.21 8.80 -21.98
N PHE A 154 12.24 8.55 -20.68
CA PHE A 154 11.08 8.14 -19.90
C PHE A 154 10.92 9.12 -18.74
N ILE A 155 9.71 9.63 -18.56
CA ILE A 155 9.39 10.63 -17.55
C ILE A 155 8.22 10.06 -16.74
N PRO A 156 8.47 9.57 -15.52
CA PRO A 156 7.39 9.12 -14.65
C PRO A 156 6.56 10.33 -14.19
N ASN A 157 5.27 10.12 -13.92
CA ASN A 157 4.37 11.16 -13.39
C ASN A 157 4.52 12.50 -14.13
N ALA A 158 4.43 12.46 -15.46
CA ALA A 158 4.86 13.55 -16.32
C ALA A 158 3.84 14.70 -16.29
N GLN A 159 4.21 15.84 -15.71
CA GLN A 159 3.45 17.07 -15.88
C GLN A 159 3.87 17.79 -17.16
N GLU A 160 2.93 18.49 -17.77
CA GLU A 160 3.17 19.35 -18.93
C GLU A 160 3.86 20.64 -18.49
N ILE A 161 4.89 21.04 -19.23
CA ILE A 161 5.58 22.31 -19.04
C ILE A 161 5.88 22.93 -20.40
N ILE A 162 6.08 24.23 -20.42
CA ILE A 162 6.60 24.93 -21.60
C ILE A 162 8.07 25.27 -21.34
N ARG A 163 8.92 25.07 -22.35
CA ARG A 163 10.32 25.50 -22.36
C ARG A 163 10.58 26.40 -23.55
N ASP A 164 11.50 27.35 -23.39
CA ASP A 164 12.00 28.13 -24.53
C ASP A 164 12.76 27.22 -25.51
N ASP A 165 12.46 27.36 -26.79
CA ASP A 165 13.12 26.70 -27.92
C ASP A 165 13.22 27.67 -29.10
N GLU A 166 14.35 27.68 -29.81
CA GLU A 166 14.58 28.62 -30.93
C GLU A 166 13.56 28.45 -32.08
N ASN A 167 12.99 27.25 -32.25
CA ASN A 167 11.96 26.94 -33.24
C ASN A 167 10.55 26.84 -32.63
N GLY A 168 10.39 27.27 -31.38
CA GLY A 168 9.12 27.27 -30.67
C GLY A 168 8.12 28.29 -31.23
N VAL A 169 6.90 28.24 -30.69
CA VAL A 169 5.82 29.21 -31.01
C VAL A 169 5.36 29.91 -29.73
N PRO A 170 4.67 31.05 -29.80
CA PRO A 170 4.22 31.71 -28.59
C PRO A 170 3.27 30.82 -27.76
N TYR A 171 3.49 30.77 -26.44
CA TYR A 171 2.65 30.07 -25.47
C TYR A 171 2.33 30.99 -24.29
N ILE A 172 1.10 30.94 -23.81
CA ILE A 172 0.69 31.59 -22.57
C ILE A 172 0.12 30.56 -21.59
N ILE A 173 0.56 30.64 -20.33
CA ILE A 173 0.07 29.79 -19.24
C ILE A 173 -0.95 30.59 -18.44
N LEU A 174 -2.18 30.08 -18.41
CA LEU A 174 -3.28 30.68 -17.68
C LEU A 174 -3.70 29.76 -16.54
N VAL A 175 -3.68 30.28 -15.33
CA VAL A 175 -4.30 29.64 -14.18
C VAL A 175 -5.71 30.18 -14.05
N ALA A 176 -6.71 29.32 -14.22
CA ALA A 176 -8.11 29.72 -14.21
C ALA A 176 -8.93 28.94 -13.18
N SER A 177 -10.01 29.55 -12.71
CA SER A 177 -11.03 28.94 -11.87
C SER A 177 -12.40 29.34 -12.38
N HIS A 178 -13.29 28.36 -12.48
CA HIS A 178 -14.69 28.53 -12.87
C HIS A 178 -15.57 27.69 -11.95
N GLY A 179 -15.59 28.03 -10.65
CA GLY A 179 -16.32 27.31 -9.59
C GLY A 179 -15.77 25.91 -9.20
N MET A 180 -15.08 25.20 -10.10
CA MET A 180 -14.56 23.83 -9.88
C MET A 180 -13.08 23.76 -9.46
N GLY A 181 -12.60 24.79 -8.75
CA GLY A 181 -11.21 24.87 -8.30
C GLY A 181 -10.23 25.35 -9.37
N ARG A 182 -8.96 25.49 -8.97
CA ARG A 182 -7.91 26.12 -9.76
C ARG A 182 -7.27 25.13 -10.75
N GLN A 183 -7.26 25.46 -12.04
CA GLN A 183 -6.64 24.65 -13.11
C GLN A 183 -5.58 25.46 -13.86
N THR A 184 -4.45 24.83 -14.17
CA THR A 184 -3.41 25.40 -15.03
C THR A 184 -3.65 24.95 -16.46
N ASN A 185 -3.74 25.90 -17.39
CA ASN A 185 -4.00 25.68 -18.80
C ASN A 185 -2.87 26.29 -19.65
N TYR A 186 -2.55 25.63 -20.75
CA TYR A 186 -1.48 26.01 -21.67
C TYR A 186 -2.10 26.36 -23.03
N PHE A 187 -1.99 27.61 -23.46
CA PHE A 187 -2.55 28.06 -24.74
C PHE A 187 -1.43 28.33 -25.73
N LYS A 188 -1.47 27.61 -26.85
CA LYS A 188 -0.59 27.82 -27.99
C LYS A 188 -1.15 28.92 -28.88
N TYR A 189 -0.27 29.70 -29.50
CA TYR A 189 -0.66 30.71 -30.47
C TYR A 189 -1.48 30.13 -31.62
N ASN A 190 -2.58 30.80 -31.97
CA ASN A 190 -3.57 30.43 -32.99
C ASN A 190 -4.25 29.07 -32.76
N GLU A 191 -4.33 28.59 -31.52
CA GLU A 191 -5.06 27.38 -31.15
C GLU A 191 -6.08 27.70 -30.03
N PRO A 192 -7.32 28.09 -30.39
CA PRO A 192 -8.35 28.43 -29.42
C PRO A 192 -8.77 27.21 -28.60
N ALA A 193 -8.96 27.38 -27.29
CA ALA A 193 -9.41 26.32 -26.41
C ALA A 193 -10.32 26.86 -25.29
N TYR A 194 -11.17 25.99 -24.74
CA TYR A 194 -12.16 26.37 -23.74
C TYR A 194 -11.62 26.22 -22.31
N ILE A 195 -12.02 27.13 -21.42
CA ILE A 195 -11.97 26.98 -19.96
C ILE A 195 -13.40 27.03 -19.44
N GLY A 196 -13.94 25.88 -19.05
CA GLY A 196 -15.38 25.78 -18.74
C GLY A 196 -16.20 26.19 -19.98
N PRO A 197 -17.16 27.12 -19.86
CA PRO A 197 -17.94 27.62 -20.99
C PRO A 197 -17.23 28.72 -21.80
N THR A 198 -16.13 29.30 -21.30
CA THR A 198 -15.49 30.46 -21.94
C THR A 198 -14.43 30.03 -22.95
N LEU A 199 -14.53 30.51 -24.19
CA LEU A 199 -13.50 30.32 -25.20
C LEU A 199 -12.33 31.27 -24.95
N ILE A 200 -11.11 30.73 -24.89
CA ILE A 200 -9.88 31.51 -24.85
C ILE A 200 -9.24 31.47 -26.23
N ASN A 201 -9.04 32.64 -26.82
CA ASN A 201 -8.41 32.78 -28.13
C ASN A 201 -7.09 33.51 -28.00
N PHE A 202 -5.97 32.80 -28.16
CA PHE A 202 -4.64 33.42 -28.18
C PHE A 202 -4.15 33.53 -29.62
N GLY A 203 -4.37 34.68 -30.27
CA GLY A 203 -4.05 34.89 -31.67
C GLY A 203 -4.37 36.29 -32.18
N ASP A 204 -3.98 36.59 -33.41
CA ASP A 204 -4.19 37.91 -34.01
C ASP A 204 -5.64 38.18 -34.43
N ASN A 205 -6.38 37.12 -34.76
CA ASN A 205 -7.75 37.19 -35.25
C ASN A 205 -8.73 37.04 -34.07
N PRO A 206 -9.45 38.10 -33.67
CA PRO A 206 -10.38 38.02 -32.55
C PRO A 206 -11.57 37.13 -32.89
N VAL A 207 -12.02 36.36 -31.91
CA VAL A 207 -13.23 35.52 -31.98
C VAL A 207 -14.31 36.15 -31.10
N ASP A 208 -15.53 36.21 -31.61
CA ASP A 208 -16.66 36.77 -30.86
C ASP A 208 -16.98 35.90 -29.63
N GLU A 209 -17.43 36.54 -28.54
CA GLU A 209 -17.72 35.90 -27.24
C GLU A 209 -16.52 35.19 -26.56
N ALA A 210 -15.29 35.38 -27.04
CA ALA A 210 -14.08 34.82 -26.46
C ALA A 210 -13.32 35.83 -25.57
N LEU A 211 -12.54 35.32 -24.61
CA LEU A 211 -11.41 36.06 -24.05
C LEU A 211 -10.30 36.06 -25.09
N ASN A 212 -10.15 37.17 -25.80
CA ASN A 212 -9.16 37.33 -26.84
C ASN A 212 -7.86 37.83 -26.24
N ILE A 213 -6.76 37.17 -26.57
CA ILE A 213 -5.40 37.52 -26.16
C ILE A 213 -4.59 37.63 -27.44
N ARG A 214 -3.86 38.74 -27.61
CA ARG A 214 -2.99 38.95 -28.77
C ARG A 214 -1.59 39.33 -28.32
N LEU A 215 -0.63 39.10 -29.20
CA LEU A 215 0.75 39.53 -29.03
C LEU A 215 1.02 40.72 -29.96
N LYS A 216 1.39 41.87 -29.40
CA LYS A 216 1.79 43.06 -30.17
C LYS A 216 3.11 43.60 -29.63
N GLU A 217 4.13 43.70 -30.47
CA GLU A 217 5.46 44.25 -30.10
C GLU A 217 6.01 43.58 -28.81
N ASP A 218 5.94 42.25 -28.75
CA ASP A 218 6.35 41.41 -27.60
C ASP A 218 5.57 41.64 -26.29
N SER A 219 4.48 42.41 -26.34
CA SER A 219 3.59 42.64 -25.19
C SER A 219 2.24 41.95 -25.40
N LEU A 220 1.73 41.33 -24.35
CA LEU A 220 0.42 40.69 -24.36
C LEU A 220 -0.67 41.73 -24.13
N PHE A 221 -1.74 41.63 -24.90
CA PHE A 221 -2.97 42.40 -24.72
C PHE A 221 -4.15 41.44 -24.68
N PHE A 222 -5.20 41.80 -23.95
CA PHE A 222 -6.44 41.06 -23.95
C PHE A 222 -7.65 41.96 -24.21
N SER A 223 -8.74 41.37 -24.71
CA SER A 223 -10.07 41.96 -24.76
C SER A 223 -11.13 40.90 -24.45
N SER A 224 -12.27 41.36 -23.96
CA SER A 224 -13.44 40.52 -23.70
C SER A 224 -14.71 41.30 -24.06
N ASN A 225 -15.79 40.58 -24.34
CA ASN A 225 -17.12 41.14 -24.53
C ASN A 225 -17.84 41.44 -23.20
N ASP A 226 -17.25 41.03 -22.07
CA ASP A 226 -17.76 41.30 -20.73
C ASP A 226 -16.82 42.23 -19.93
N THR A 227 -17.34 42.84 -18.86
CA THR A 227 -16.59 43.71 -17.97
C THR A 227 -15.60 42.88 -17.16
N ILE A 228 -14.34 43.32 -17.11
CA ILE A 228 -13.27 42.60 -16.41
C ILE A 228 -12.82 43.39 -15.19
N PHE A 229 -12.75 42.70 -14.05
CA PHE A 229 -12.19 43.25 -12.83
C PHE A 229 -10.77 42.74 -12.63
N LYS A 230 -9.82 43.66 -12.53
CA LYS A 230 -8.40 43.35 -12.32
C LYS A 230 -8.00 43.57 -10.86
N ARG A 231 -7.29 42.61 -10.27
CA ARG A 231 -6.67 42.71 -8.94
C ARG A 231 -5.21 42.26 -9.00
N SER A 232 -4.30 43.11 -8.54
CA SER A 232 -2.88 42.74 -8.37
C SER A 232 -2.69 41.85 -7.14
N MET A 233 -1.82 40.84 -7.21
CA MET A 233 -1.55 39.94 -6.07
C MET A 233 -0.92 40.64 -4.85
N MET A 234 -0.42 41.88 -4.99
CA MET A 234 0.17 42.67 -3.90
C MET A 234 -0.72 43.84 -3.42
N GLY A 235 -1.85 44.11 -4.09
CA GLY A 235 -2.66 45.31 -3.85
C GLY A 235 -4.13 45.00 -3.56
N MET A 236 -4.79 45.88 -2.80
CA MET A 236 -6.24 45.83 -2.53
C MET A 236 -7.07 46.63 -3.54
N THR A 237 -6.44 47.27 -4.53
CA THR A 237 -7.13 48.09 -5.54
C THR A 237 -7.70 47.22 -6.65
N MET A 238 -8.96 47.48 -6.99
CA MET A 238 -9.73 46.79 -8.03
C MET A 238 -9.92 47.74 -9.20
N ASP A 239 -9.27 47.46 -10.32
CA ASP A 239 -9.44 48.24 -11.55
C ASP A 239 -10.58 47.62 -12.38
N THR A 240 -11.43 48.46 -12.97
CA THR A 240 -12.53 48.01 -13.84
C THR A 240 -12.19 48.28 -15.30
N ILE A 241 -12.29 47.24 -16.12
CA ILE A 241 -11.93 47.24 -17.54
C ILE A 241 -13.20 47.03 -18.35
N LEU A 242 -13.55 48.00 -19.20
CA LEU A 242 -14.79 47.98 -19.98
C LEU A 242 -14.71 47.02 -21.18
N PRO A 243 -15.84 46.40 -21.59
CA PRO A 243 -15.91 45.50 -22.75
C PRO A 243 -15.39 46.11 -24.06
N GLY A 244 -14.91 45.25 -24.95
CA GLY A 244 -14.59 45.58 -26.36
C GLY A 244 -13.31 46.38 -26.58
N SER A 245 -12.67 46.89 -25.52
CA SER A 245 -11.39 47.59 -25.61
C SER A 245 -10.20 46.65 -25.31
N TRP A 246 -9.05 46.91 -25.94
CA TRP A 246 -7.83 46.14 -25.73
C TRP A 246 -7.00 46.73 -24.59
N PHE A 247 -6.62 45.91 -23.62
CA PHE A 247 -5.82 46.31 -22.47
C PHE A 247 -4.57 45.45 -22.31
N PRO A 248 -3.48 45.99 -21.73
CA PRO A 248 -2.28 45.21 -21.43
C PRO A 248 -2.61 44.01 -20.53
N PHE A 249 -2.18 42.82 -20.91
CA PHE A 249 -2.37 41.61 -20.12
C PHE A 249 -1.16 41.38 -19.21
N GLU A 250 -1.20 41.98 -18.02
CA GLU A 250 -0.11 41.85 -17.05
C GLU A 250 -0.09 40.45 -16.42
N LEU A 251 1.08 39.85 -16.40
CA LEU A 251 1.32 38.58 -15.70
C LEU A 251 1.13 38.74 -14.19
N LYS A 252 0.73 37.65 -13.52
CA LYS A 252 0.53 37.55 -12.06
C LYS A 252 -0.51 38.53 -11.51
N SER A 253 -1.42 39.01 -12.35
CA SER A 253 -2.62 39.73 -11.94
C SER A 253 -3.84 38.84 -12.14
N LEU A 254 -4.81 38.94 -11.24
CA LEU A 254 -6.10 38.26 -11.31
C LEU A 254 -7.08 39.10 -12.14
N TYR A 255 -7.70 38.48 -13.13
CA TYR A 255 -8.73 39.07 -13.96
C TYR A 255 -10.01 38.24 -13.80
N GLU A 256 -11.10 38.89 -13.44
CA GLU A 256 -12.39 38.26 -13.21
C GLU A 256 -13.40 38.77 -14.24
N ALA A 257 -14.01 37.85 -14.98
CA ALA A 257 -15.03 38.10 -15.98
C ALA A 257 -16.20 37.14 -15.73
N GLY A 258 -17.28 37.63 -15.13
CA GLY A 258 -18.37 36.78 -14.62
C GLY A 258 -17.86 35.71 -13.64
N ASP A 259 -18.11 34.43 -13.94
CA ASP A 259 -17.67 33.28 -13.14
C ASP A 259 -16.23 32.82 -13.46
N LEU A 260 -15.57 33.43 -14.44
CA LEU A 260 -14.18 33.10 -14.81
C LEU A 260 -13.20 33.99 -14.06
N SER A 261 -12.39 33.38 -13.21
CA SER A 261 -11.19 34.00 -12.63
C SER A 261 -9.96 33.49 -13.36
N VAL A 262 -9.14 34.36 -13.96
CA VAL A 262 -7.94 33.97 -14.72
C VAL A 262 -6.71 34.78 -14.32
N VAL A 263 -5.56 34.12 -14.26
CA VAL A 263 -4.24 34.71 -14.02
C VAL A 263 -3.29 34.22 -15.11
N ALA A 264 -2.74 35.13 -15.91
CA ALA A 264 -1.60 34.80 -16.77
C ALA A 264 -0.34 34.66 -15.90
N THR A 265 0.24 33.47 -15.81
CA THR A 265 1.38 33.22 -14.92
C THR A 265 2.71 33.40 -15.63
N LEU A 266 2.82 32.86 -16.85
CA LEU A 266 4.03 32.86 -17.67
C LEU A 266 3.66 33.01 -19.14
N PHE A 267 4.57 33.62 -19.90
CA PHE A 267 4.50 33.77 -21.34
C PHE A 267 5.86 33.38 -21.93
N TYR A 268 5.83 32.54 -22.95
CA TYR A 268 6.99 32.09 -23.70
C TYR A 268 6.84 32.58 -25.13
N LYS A 269 7.80 33.39 -25.61
CA LYS A 269 7.76 33.91 -26.99
C LYS A 269 7.98 32.79 -28.01
N ASN A 270 8.91 31.89 -27.72
CA ASN A 270 9.19 30.71 -28.53
C ASN A 270 9.14 29.48 -27.61
N GLY A 271 7.95 29.06 -27.21
CA GLY A 271 7.73 27.91 -26.36
C GLY A 271 7.56 26.60 -27.14
N ILE A 272 7.99 25.50 -26.53
CA ILE A 272 7.64 24.14 -26.92
C ILE A 272 7.09 23.38 -25.71
N LEU A 273 6.08 22.54 -25.95
CA LEU A 273 5.56 21.61 -24.94
C LEU A 273 6.62 20.54 -24.63
N ASP A 274 7.05 20.48 -23.38
CA ASP A 274 7.91 19.42 -22.84
C ASP A 274 7.25 18.85 -21.58
N TYR A 275 7.90 17.86 -21.01
CA TYR A 275 7.40 17.11 -19.88
C TYR A 275 8.50 16.93 -18.83
N GLU A 276 8.11 17.05 -17.57
CA GLU A 276 8.98 16.77 -16.43
C GLU A 276 8.27 15.97 -15.35
N THR A 277 9.05 15.30 -14.50
CA THR A 277 8.50 14.52 -13.40
C THR A 277 7.89 15.45 -12.36
N TYR A 278 6.60 15.28 -12.07
CA TYR A 278 5.97 15.92 -10.92
C TYR A 278 6.32 15.16 -9.63
N SER A 279 6.91 15.87 -8.66
CA SER A 279 7.34 15.30 -7.38
C SER A 279 6.30 15.46 -6.25
N GLY A 280 5.16 16.09 -6.52
CA GLY A 280 4.07 16.21 -5.54
C GLY A 280 3.33 14.88 -5.35
N ASN A 281 2.70 14.72 -4.19
CA ASN A 281 1.95 13.51 -3.81
C ASN A 281 0.44 13.63 -3.98
N ASP A 282 -0.03 14.81 -4.35
CA ASP A 282 -1.42 15.25 -4.46
C ASP A 282 -2.05 14.93 -5.82
N VAL A 283 -1.26 15.00 -6.90
CA VAL A 283 -1.74 14.74 -8.27
C VAL A 283 -0.90 13.65 -8.93
N LYS A 284 -1.59 12.70 -9.58
CA LYS A 284 -0.97 11.70 -10.46
C LYS A 284 -1.25 12.05 -11.92
N PHE A 285 -0.19 12.25 -12.68
CA PHE A 285 -0.17 12.38 -14.11
C PHE A 285 0.19 11.06 -14.77
N ASN A 286 -0.12 10.95 -16.06
CA ASN A 286 0.36 9.85 -16.88
C ASN A 286 1.89 9.93 -17.02
N ASP A 287 2.55 8.78 -17.13
CA ASP A 287 3.94 8.75 -17.53
C ASP A 287 4.07 9.15 -19.02
N ALA A 288 5.26 9.61 -19.41
CA ALA A 288 5.58 9.93 -20.79
C ALA A 288 6.78 9.12 -21.30
N VAL A 289 6.62 8.50 -22.47
CA VAL A 289 7.71 7.83 -23.20
C VAL A 289 8.00 8.61 -24.48
N VAL A 290 9.21 9.14 -24.61
CA VAL A 290 9.65 9.79 -25.85
C VAL A 290 10.31 8.75 -26.74
N ILE A 291 9.83 8.62 -27.98
CA ILE A 291 10.33 7.68 -28.98
C ILE A 291 10.80 8.43 -30.21
N ASP A 292 12.06 8.21 -30.59
CA ASP A 292 12.55 8.59 -31.90
C ASP A 292 12.08 7.55 -32.93
N ALA A 293 11.38 8.01 -33.96
CA ALA A 293 10.88 7.23 -35.06
C ALA A 293 11.60 7.64 -36.36
N ASN A 294 12.27 6.70 -37.00
CA ASN A 294 12.77 6.86 -38.36
C ASN A 294 11.71 6.31 -39.32
N LEU A 295 11.01 7.22 -39.99
CA LEU A 295 9.95 6.95 -40.96
C LEU A 295 10.55 7.16 -42.36
N ASN A 296 11.01 6.08 -42.98
CA ASN A 296 11.61 6.10 -44.32
C ASN A 296 12.75 7.15 -44.51
N GLY A 297 13.65 7.26 -43.52
CA GLY A 297 14.76 8.22 -43.56
C GLY A 297 14.46 9.54 -42.85
N GLU A 298 13.20 9.87 -42.62
CA GLU A 298 12.79 11.06 -41.87
C GLU A 298 12.71 10.77 -40.37
N MET A 299 13.38 11.60 -39.56
CA MET A 299 13.35 11.48 -38.10
C MET A 299 12.17 12.28 -37.52
N ARG A 300 11.32 11.61 -36.75
CA ARG A 300 10.19 12.16 -36.01
C ARG A 300 10.24 11.72 -34.54
N LYS A 301 9.50 12.42 -33.68
CA LYS A 301 9.38 12.09 -32.26
C LYS A 301 7.92 11.83 -31.90
N PHE A 302 7.69 10.74 -31.19
CA PHE A 302 6.43 10.49 -30.48
C PHE A 302 6.62 10.77 -28.99
N VAL A 303 5.61 11.36 -28.36
CA VAL A 303 5.53 11.46 -26.89
C VAL A 303 4.30 10.69 -26.44
N LEU A 304 4.51 9.44 -26.03
CA LEU A 304 3.41 8.54 -25.67
C LEU A 304 3.04 8.75 -24.20
N ARG A 305 1.81 9.19 -23.96
CA ARG A 305 1.23 9.42 -22.64
C ARG A 305 0.44 8.19 -22.20
N GLY A 306 0.79 7.64 -21.04
CA GLY A 306 0.04 6.54 -20.43
C GLY A 306 0.80 5.92 -19.27
N GLY A 307 0.61 4.62 -19.02
CA GLY A 307 1.32 3.97 -17.93
C GLY A 307 0.60 2.73 -17.40
N LYS A 308 1.04 2.29 -16.24
CA LYS A 308 0.49 1.11 -15.58
C LYS A 308 -0.97 1.35 -15.17
N GLY A 309 -1.86 0.40 -15.50
CA GLY A 309 -3.29 0.53 -15.19
C GLY A 309 -4.07 1.48 -16.11
N LEU A 310 -3.41 2.10 -17.09
CA LEU A 310 -4.01 3.03 -18.04
C LEU A 310 -3.79 2.52 -19.46
N LYS A 311 -4.82 2.57 -20.32
CA LYS A 311 -4.71 2.11 -21.71
C LYS A 311 -3.75 2.96 -22.56
N GLY A 312 -3.61 4.25 -22.21
CA GLY A 312 -2.91 5.24 -23.01
C GLY A 312 -3.70 5.66 -24.25
N ASN A 313 -3.32 6.82 -24.81
CA ASN A 313 -3.93 7.38 -26.02
C ASN A 313 -3.07 7.10 -27.25
N TRP A 314 -3.71 7.02 -28.41
CA TRP A 314 -3.01 6.89 -29.69
C TRP A 314 -2.44 8.22 -30.14
N GLU A 315 -1.13 8.28 -30.30
CA GLU A 315 -0.42 9.35 -31.00
C GLU A 315 -0.19 8.91 -32.44
N THR A 316 -0.63 9.72 -33.41
CA THR A 316 -0.55 9.36 -34.84
C THR A 316 0.25 10.41 -35.60
N LEU A 317 1.23 9.95 -36.38
CA LEU A 317 1.93 10.77 -37.35
C LEU A 317 1.66 10.21 -38.75
N THR A 318 1.44 11.09 -39.73
CA THR A 318 1.25 10.69 -41.13
C THR A 318 2.41 11.23 -41.95
N THR A 319 3.06 10.34 -42.71
CA THR A 319 4.14 10.67 -43.65
C THR A 319 3.90 9.89 -44.93
N ASP A 320 3.98 10.56 -46.09
CA ASP A 320 3.83 9.95 -47.42
C ASP A 320 2.58 9.07 -47.60
N GLY A 321 1.45 9.47 -47.00
CA GLY A 321 0.18 8.72 -47.06
C GLY A 321 0.11 7.49 -46.15
N VAL A 322 1.16 7.21 -45.38
CA VAL A 322 1.19 6.15 -44.35
C VAL A 322 0.99 6.78 -42.97
N SER A 323 0.00 6.28 -42.24
CA SER A 323 -0.26 6.65 -40.85
C SER A 323 0.42 5.67 -39.89
N VAL A 324 1.23 6.22 -38.99
CA VAL A 324 1.92 5.50 -37.93
C VAL A 324 1.33 5.93 -36.59
N SER A 325 0.60 5.03 -35.95
CA SER A 325 -0.03 5.25 -34.64
C SER A 325 0.69 4.45 -33.56
N MET A 326 1.00 5.10 -32.44
CA MET A 326 1.64 4.47 -31.29
C MET A 326 0.92 4.82 -30.00
N ARG A 327 0.90 3.91 -29.02
CA ARG A 327 0.44 4.21 -27.66
C ARG A 327 1.26 3.46 -26.62
N TYR A 328 1.33 4.02 -25.41
CA TYR A 328 1.98 3.41 -24.27
C TYR A 328 0.96 3.18 -23.15
N GLY A 329 0.81 1.95 -22.68
CA GLY A 329 -0.13 1.65 -21.59
C GLY A 329 -0.37 0.17 -21.34
N ALA A 330 -1.24 -0.12 -20.39
CA ALA A 330 -1.72 -1.45 -20.10
C ALA A 330 -2.76 -1.92 -21.14
N LYS A 331 -2.90 -3.24 -21.29
CA LYS A 331 -3.87 -3.88 -22.16
C LYS A 331 -5.11 -4.32 -21.40
N ILE A 332 -6.24 -4.29 -22.07
CA ILE A 332 -7.47 -4.90 -21.57
C ILE A 332 -7.40 -6.40 -21.88
N LEU A 333 -7.55 -7.22 -20.84
CA LEU A 333 -7.61 -8.68 -20.90
C LEU A 333 -9.04 -9.11 -20.57
N HIS A 334 -9.68 -9.85 -21.46
CA HIS A 334 -11.04 -10.35 -21.26
C HIS A 334 -11.03 -11.69 -20.51
N LEU A 335 -12.01 -11.86 -19.63
CA LEU A 335 -12.25 -13.09 -18.88
C LEU A 335 -13.43 -13.85 -19.50
N PRO A 336 -13.46 -15.19 -19.39
CA PRO A 336 -14.55 -16.01 -19.93
C PRO A 336 -15.80 -16.03 -19.04
N PHE A 337 -15.86 -15.19 -18.01
CA PHE A 337 -16.99 -15.06 -17.08
C PHE A 337 -17.08 -13.61 -16.59
N VAL A 338 -18.18 -13.29 -15.93
CA VAL A 338 -18.53 -11.95 -15.47
C VAL A 338 -18.53 -11.91 -13.96
N ILE A 339 -18.06 -10.81 -13.38
CA ILE A 339 -18.20 -10.49 -11.96
C ILE A 339 -19.06 -9.24 -11.83
N GLN A 340 -20.13 -9.32 -11.04
CA GLN A 340 -20.92 -8.16 -10.63
C GLN A 340 -20.53 -7.74 -9.22
N LEU A 341 -20.34 -6.44 -8.99
CA LEU A 341 -20.26 -5.91 -7.63
C LEU A 341 -21.68 -5.63 -7.14
N LEU A 342 -22.09 -6.32 -6.08
CA LEU A 342 -23.39 -6.11 -5.44
C LEU A 342 -23.32 -4.98 -4.42
N ASP A 343 -22.32 -5.04 -3.54
CA ASP A 343 -22.13 -4.12 -2.42
C ASP A 343 -20.65 -4.03 -2.06
N PHE A 344 -20.12 -2.81 -1.91
CA PHE A 344 -18.78 -2.56 -1.37
C PHE A 344 -18.88 -2.07 0.07
N GLN A 345 -18.13 -2.72 0.96
CA GLN A 345 -18.18 -2.46 2.39
C GLN A 345 -16.84 -1.90 2.84
N LEU A 346 -16.88 -0.71 3.44
CA LEU A 346 -15.73 -0.06 4.06
C LEU A 346 -15.98 0.13 5.56
N GLU A 347 -15.31 -0.68 6.37
CA GLU A 347 -15.28 -0.47 7.81
C GLU A 347 -14.22 0.56 8.18
N ARG A 348 -14.51 1.36 9.19
CA ARG A 348 -13.63 2.41 9.69
C ARG A 348 -13.33 2.22 11.17
N TYR A 349 -12.22 2.79 11.60
CA TYR A 349 -12.00 2.96 13.02
C TYR A 349 -13.10 3.85 13.62
N PRO A 350 -13.71 3.46 14.75
CA PRO A 350 -14.77 4.25 15.37
C PRO A 350 -14.34 5.70 15.59
N GLY A 351 -15.13 6.68 15.17
CA GLY A 351 -14.81 8.11 15.34
C GLY A 351 -13.72 8.66 14.40
N SER A 352 -13.30 7.88 13.40
CA SER A 352 -12.31 8.28 12.40
C SER A 352 -12.82 7.98 10.97
N ASN A 353 -12.27 8.70 9.98
CA ASN A 353 -12.48 8.38 8.56
C ASN A 353 -11.45 7.34 8.04
N SER A 354 -10.52 6.89 8.88
CA SER A 354 -9.50 5.91 8.50
C SER A 354 -10.10 4.50 8.28
N PRO A 355 -9.82 3.86 7.13
CA PRO A 355 -10.21 2.48 6.85
C PRO A 355 -9.63 1.48 7.86
N SER A 356 -10.46 0.62 8.42
CA SER A 356 -10.02 -0.54 9.22
C SER A 356 -10.03 -1.83 8.40
N SER A 357 -11.06 -2.02 7.57
CA SER A 357 -11.21 -3.17 6.70
C SER A 357 -12.08 -2.81 5.50
N PHE A 358 -11.93 -3.54 4.40
CA PHE A 358 -12.82 -3.41 3.25
C PHE A 358 -13.09 -4.76 2.60
N ALA A 359 -14.30 -4.93 2.09
CA ALA A 359 -14.81 -6.15 1.51
C ALA A 359 -15.71 -5.84 0.30
N SER A 360 -15.84 -6.80 -0.61
CA SER A 360 -16.76 -6.71 -1.74
C SER A 360 -17.66 -7.94 -1.76
N GLU A 361 -18.98 -7.71 -1.73
CA GLU A 361 -19.97 -8.73 -2.07
C GLU A 361 -20.14 -8.76 -3.58
N ILE A 362 -19.82 -9.89 -4.20
CA ILE A 362 -19.86 -10.06 -5.64
C ILE A 362 -20.78 -11.20 -6.06
N GLN A 363 -21.28 -11.13 -7.29
CA GLN A 363 -21.91 -12.26 -7.98
C GLN A 363 -20.99 -12.73 -9.11
N LEU A 364 -20.59 -14.00 -9.09
CA LEU A 364 -19.86 -14.63 -10.18
C LEU A 364 -20.85 -15.30 -11.14
N ILE A 365 -20.80 -14.90 -12.41
CA ILE A 365 -21.70 -15.38 -13.46
C ILE A 365 -20.88 -15.96 -14.61
N ASP A 366 -21.01 -17.28 -14.82
CA ASP A 366 -20.40 -18.02 -15.92
C ASP A 366 -21.49 -18.79 -16.68
N LYS A 367 -21.90 -18.23 -17.82
CA LYS A 367 -22.96 -18.81 -18.66
C LYS A 367 -22.55 -20.13 -19.32
N GLU A 368 -21.27 -20.32 -19.61
CA GLU A 368 -20.78 -21.56 -20.25
C GLU A 368 -20.85 -22.75 -19.30
N LYS A 369 -20.63 -22.52 -18.00
CA LYS A 369 -20.70 -23.56 -16.96
C LYS A 369 -21.99 -23.55 -16.16
N GLY A 370 -22.91 -22.64 -16.45
CA GLY A 370 -24.16 -22.47 -15.70
C GLY A 370 -23.92 -22.13 -14.23
N VAL A 371 -22.85 -21.39 -13.91
CA VAL A 371 -22.54 -20.98 -12.54
C VAL A 371 -23.07 -19.57 -12.32
N ASP A 372 -23.82 -19.41 -11.24
CA ASP A 372 -24.29 -18.13 -10.73
C ASP A 372 -24.18 -18.20 -9.21
N MET A 373 -23.12 -17.63 -8.62
CA MET A 373 -22.83 -17.76 -7.19
C MET A 373 -22.46 -16.43 -6.53
N PRO A 374 -23.07 -16.10 -5.37
CA PRO A 374 -22.62 -14.98 -4.56
C PRO A 374 -21.31 -15.35 -3.85
N TYR A 375 -20.44 -14.37 -3.65
CA TYR A 375 -19.18 -14.56 -2.94
C TYR A 375 -18.70 -13.26 -2.29
N ARG A 376 -18.11 -13.37 -1.09
CA ARG A 376 -17.51 -12.22 -0.39
C ARG A 376 -15.99 -12.25 -0.52
N ILE A 377 -15.41 -11.23 -1.14
CA ILE A 377 -13.95 -11.05 -1.23
C ILE A 377 -13.51 -10.04 -0.19
N TYR A 378 -12.60 -10.42 0.70
CA TYR A 378 -12.03 -9.55 1.74
C TYR A 378 -10.59 -9.96 2.08
N MET A 379 -9.97 -9.29 3.05
CA MET A 379 -8.58 -9.57 3.44
C MET A 379 -8.38 -11.05 3.79
N ASN A 380 -7.45 -11.71 3.10
CA ASN A 380 -7.14 -13.15 3.21
C ASN A 380 -8.27 -14.12 2.77
N HIS A 381 -9.37 -13.61 2.21
CA HIS A 381 -10.45 -14.44 1.66
C HIS A 381 -10.62 -14.17 0.17
N VAL A 382 -10.05 -15.06 -0.64
CA VAL A 382 -9.84 -14.86 -2.08
C VAL A 382 -10.82 -15.70 -2.88
N LEU A 383 -11.33 -15.16 -3.98
CA LEU A 383 -12.14 -15.93 -4.92
C LEU A 383 -11.21 -16.68 -5.87
N ASN A 384 -11.33 -18.00 -5.96
CA ASN A 384 -10.57 -18.85 -6.89
C ASN A 384 -11.53 -19.49 -7.90
N TYR A 385 -11.43 -19.14 -9.18
CA TYR A 385 -12.32 -19.67 -10.22
C TYR A 385 -11.61 -19.78 -11.58
N ARG A 386 -11.74 -20.93 -12.27
CA ARG A 386 -11.09 -21.22 -13.58
C ARG A 386 -9.59 -20.84 -13.65
N GLY A 387 -8.85 -21.01 -12.56
CA GLY A 387 -7.42 -20.66 -12.47
C GLY A 387 -7.14 -19.16 -12.27
N TYR A 388 -8.17 -18.33 -12.21
CA TYR A 388 -8.10 -16.93 -11.79
C TYR A 388 -8.26 -16.83 -10.28
N ARG A 389 -7.48 -15.94 -9.65
CA ARG A 389 -7.66 -15.60 -8.24
C ARG A 389 -7.85 -14.11 -8.08
N PHE A 390 -8.88 -13.72 -7.34
CA PHE A 390 -9.26 -12.34 -7.11
C PHE A 390 -8.96 -11.98 -5.65
N PHE A 391 -8.20 -10.91 -5.48
CA PHE A 391 -7.82 -10.36 -4.20
C PHE A 391 -8.39 -8.96 -4.09
N GLN A 392 -9.01 -8.65 -2.96
CA GLN A 392 -9.36 -7.28 -2.63
C GLN A 392 -8.07 -6.44 -2.54
N SER A 393 -7.93 -5.42 -3.39
CA SER A 393 -6.68 -4.65 -3.51
C SER A 393 -6.83 -3.20 -3.06
N SER A 394 -7.86 -2.50 -3.55
CA SER A 394 -8.19 -1.11 -3.18
C SER A 394 -9.65 -0.82 -3.52
N TYR A 395 -10.05 0.45 -3.51
CA TYR A 395 -11.42 0.93 -3.72
C TYR A 395 -11.44 2.39 -4.21
N ASP A 396 -12.58 2.82 -4.76
CA ASP A 396 -12.77 4.19 -5.23
C ASP A 396 -12.94 5.17 -4.06
N GLN A 397 -12.45 6.41 -4.21
CA GLN A 397 -12.52 7.41 -3.12
C GLN A 397 -13.95 7.84 -2.75
N ASP A 398 -14.91 7.64 -3.65
CA ASP A 398 -16.33 7.87 -3.40
C ASP A 398 -17.03 6.64 -2.78
N GLU A 399 -16.27 5.57 -2.48
CA GLU A 399 -16.73 4.34 -1.81
C GLU A 399 -17.74 3.52 -2.62
N LEU A 400 -17.92 3.82 -3.90
CA LEU A 400 -18.93 3.17 -4.76
C LEU A 400 -18.29 2.20 -5.78
N GLY A 401 -17.07 1.75 -5.52
CA GLY A 401 -16.37 0.84 -6.41
C GLY A 401 -15.21 0.10 -5.76
N THR A 402 -15.00 -1.11 -6.26
CA THR A 402 -13.94 -2.02 -5.82
C THR A 402 -12.85 -2.16 -6.87
N ILE A 403 -11.62 -2.30 -6.41
CA ILE A 403 -10.46 -2.61 -7.25
C ILE A 403 -9.92 -3.97 -6.81
N LEU A 404 -10.10 -4.97 -7.66
CA LEU A 404 -9.63 -6.34 -7.44
C LEU A 404 -8.30 -6.57 -8.18
N SER A 405 -7.32 -7.14 -7.49
CA SER A 405 -6.13 -7.70 -8.13
C SER A 405 -6.47 -9.10 -8.62
N VAL A 406 -6.18 -9.38 -9.88
CA VAL A 406 -6.52 -10.64 -10.54
C VAL A 406 -5.25 -11.29 -11.06
N ASN A 407 -4.99 -12.53 -10.66
CA ASN A 407 -3.89 -13.32 -11.22
C ASN A 407 -4.41 -14.58 -11.91
N HIS A 408 -3.72 -15.00 -12.96
CA HIS A 408 -3.94 -16.28 -13.63
C HIS A 408 -2.63 -17.07 -13.64
N ASP A 409 -2.34 -17.73 -12.52
CA ASP A 409 -1.08 -18.44 -12.24
C ASP A 409 -1.36 -19.77 -11.51
N TYR A 410 -2.27 -20.58 -12.03
CA TYR A 410 -2.59 -21.86 -11.41
C TYR A 410 -1.37 -22.79 -11.33
N TRP A 411 -0.68 -22.98 -12.45
CA TRP A 411 0.44 -23.92 -12.55
C TRP A 411 1.67 -23.45 -11.78
N GLY A 412 2.07 -22.18 -11.93
CA GLY A 412 3.25 -21.68 -11.21
C GLY A 412 3.05 -21.75 -9.70
N THR A 413 1.87 -21.39 -9.21
CA THR A 413 1.50 -21.58 -7.81
C THR A 413 1.53 -23.06 -7.40
N LEU A 414 0.91 -23.95 -8.16
CA LEU A 414 0.89 -25.39 -7.83
C LEU A 414 2.31 -25.96 -7.65
N PHE A 415 3.21 -25.71 -8.61
CA PHE A 415 4.59 -26.17 -8.53
C PHE A 415 5.34 -25.54 -7.35
N THR A 416 5.12 -24.25 -7.08
CA THR A 416 5.76 -23.59 -5.95
C THR A 416 5.31 -24.18 -4.61
N TYR A 417 4.02 -24.51 -4.47
CA TYR A 417 3.45 -25.13 -3.27
C TYR A 417 3.94 -26.58 -3.09
N ILE A 418 4.02 -27.36 -4.17
CA ILE A 418 4.66 -28.69 -4.14
C ILE A 418 6.12 -28.55 -3.69
N GLY A 419 6.85 -27.57 -4.20
CA GLY A 419 8.20 -27.26 -3.77
C GLY A 419 8.30 -26.94 -2.28
N TYR A 420 7.46 -26.05 -1.75
CA TYR A 420 7.41 -25.74 -0.32
C TYR A 420 7.08 -26.95 0.55
N PHE A 421 6.15 -27.80 0.10
CA PHE A 421 5.83 -29.05 0.76
C PHE A 421 7.06 -29.99 0.80
N LEU A 422 7.73 -30.20 -0.33
CA LEU A 422 8.93 -31.05 -0.41
C LEU A 422 10.09 -30.51 0.43
N MET A 423 10.26 -29.19 0.48
CA MET A 423 11.27 -28.54 1.33
C MET A 423 10.99 -28.82 2.81
N SER A 424 9.76 -28.54 3.26
CA SER A 424 9.32 -28.78 4.64
C SER A 424 9.43 -30.27 5.01
N LEU A 425 8.99 -31.17 4.13
CA LEU A 425 9.11 -32.60 4.30
C LEU A 425 10.58 -33.05 4.40
N GLY A 426 11.45 -32.52 3.54
CA GLY A 426 12.89 -32.79 3.57
C GLY A 426 13.54 -32.35 4.87
N MET A 427 13.21 -31.16 5.38
CA MET A 427 13.67 -30.65 6.68
C MET A 427 13.16 -31.51 7.83
N PHE A 428 11.86 -31.83 7.84
CA PHE A 428 11.23 -32.64 8.88
C PHE A 428 11.85 -34.05 8.94
N LEU A 429 11.94 -34.75 7.80
CA LEU A 429 12.53 -36.08 7.72
C LEU A 429 14.02 -36.08 8.13
N ALA A 430 14.74 -34.97 7.91
CA ALA A 430 16.15 -34.90 8.27
C ALA A 430 16.42 -35.04 9.78
N LEU A 431 15.44 -34.70 10.63
CA LEU A 431 15.51 -34.84 12.08
C LEU A 431 15.46 -36.31 12.53
N PHE A 432 14.68 -37.14 11.84
CA PHE A 432 14.44 -38.54 12.22
C PHE A 432 15.28 -39.55 11.42
N TYR A 433 15.81 -39.14 10.27
CA TYR A 433 16.46 -40.06 9.36
C TYR A 433 17.85 -40.49 9.85
N LYS A 434 18.03 -41.80 10.04
CA LYS A 434 19.19 -42.39 10.72
C LYS A 434 20.53 -42.02 10.08
N HIS A 435 20.61 -41.77 8.78
CA HIS A 435 21.88 -41.50 8.08
C HIS A 435 22.28 -40.01 8.00
N THR A 436 21.50 -39.10 8.58
CA THR A 436 21.79 -37.66 8.54
C THR A 436 22.93 -37.29 9.50
N ARG A 437 23.50 -36.09 9.29
CA ARG A 437 24.50 -35.53 10.22
C ARG A 437 23.91 -35.34 11.62
N PHE A 438 22.63 -35.02 11.75
CA PHE A 438 21.92 -34.95 13.03
C PHE A 438 21.93 -36.30 13.77
N ALA A 439 21.54 -37.37 13.09
CA ALA A 439 21.57 -38.71 13.68
C ALA A 439 23.00 -39.24 13.95
N LYS A 440 24.00 -38.82 13.15
CA LYS A 440 25.42 -39.10 13.46
C LYS A 440 25.88 -38.32 14.70
N LEU A 441 25.55 -37.04 14.80
CA LEU A 441 25.90 -36.19 15.94
C LEU A 441 25.23 -36.70 17.22
N GLY A 442 23.95 -37.04 17.17
CA GLY A 442 23.21 -37.66 18.27
C GLY A 442 23.87 -38.96 18.76
N ARG A 443 24.29 -39.84 17.83
CA ARG A 443 25.01 -41.07 18.18
C ARG A 443 26.40 -40.81 18.76
N SER A 444 27.11 -39.80 18.27
CA SER A 444 28.40 -39.38 18.82
C SER A 444 28.28 -38.82 20.24
N ILE A 445 27.16 -38.15 20.56
CA ILE A 445 26.84 -37.66 21.91
C ILE A 445 26.54 -38.83 22.86
N THR A 446 25.87 -39.90 22.40
CA THR A 446 25.58 -41.08 23.23
C THR A 446 26.78 -41.98 23.48
N LYS A 447 27.80 -41.98 22.60
CA LYS A 447 28.97 -42.88 22.68
C LYS A 447 30.08 -42.42 23.64
N LYS A 448 30.15 -41.13 23.98
CA LYS A 448 31.11 -40.60 24.96
C LYS A 448 30.38 -40.20 26.24
N SER A 449 30.54 -41.02 27.28
CA SER A 449 30.19 -40.67 28.66
C SER A 449 30.75 -39.27 28.99
N GLY A 450 29.90 -38.35 29.46
CA GLY A 450 30.25 -36.94 29.73
C GLY A 450 30.01 -35.94 28.59
N THR A 451 29.81 -36.37 27.34
CA THR A 451 29.49 -35.45 26.21
C THR A 451 28.03 -35.01 26.22
N LYS A 452 27.13 -35.85 26.76
CA LYS A 452 25.73 -35.46 27.03
C LYS A 452 25.63 -34.24 27.94
N ALA A 453 26.41 -34.21 29.02
CA ALA A 453 26.46 -33.07 29.94
C ALA A 453 27.09 -31.83 29.28
N LYS A 454 28.11 -31.98 28.43
CA LYS A 454 28.74 -30.86 27.72
C LYS A 454 27.90 -30.31 26.56
N VAL A 455 27.12 -31.14 25.87
CA VAL A 455 26.19 -30.70 24.82
C VAL A 455 24.89 -30.19 25.41
N ALA A 456 24.38 -30.79 26.48
CA ALA A 456 23.29 -30.20 27.26
C ALA A 456 23.75 -28.87 27.85
N ALA A 457 24.96 -28.79 28.43
CA ALA A 457 25.54 -27.53 28.88
C ALA A 457 25.73 -26.58 27.70
N ALA A 458 26.24 -26.98 26.54
CA ALA A 458 26.41 -26.09 25.39
C ALA A 458 25.09 -25.65 24.77
N ILE A 459 24.05 -26.49 24.71
CA ILE A 459 22.69 -26.15 24.28
C ILE A 459 22.05 -25.25 25.33
N PHE A 460 22.26 -25.50 26.62
CA PHE A 460 21.84 -24.66 27.73
C PHE A 460 22.60 -23.32 27.69
N THR A 461 23.89 -23.33 27.35
CA THR A 461 24.71 -22.11 27.16
C THR A 461 24.29 -21.40 25.89
N LEU A 462 23.89 -22.10 24.82
CA LEU A 462 23.38 -21.54 23.56
C LEU A 462 21.95 -21.01 23.70
N LEU A 463 21.13 -21.61 24.57
CA LEU A 463 19.83 -21.14 25.02
C LEU A 463 19.98 -19.96 25.99
N LEU A 464 21.05 -19.92 26.79
CA LEU A 464 21.47 -18.75 27.58
C LEU A 464 22.15 -17.66 26.72
N LEU A 465 22.71 -18.03 25.56
CA LEU A 465 23.28 -17.16 24.52
C LEU A 465 22.26 -16.81 23.43
N SER A 466 20.99 -17.21 23.59
CA SER A 466 19.90 -16.42 23.04
C SER A 466 20.16 -14.96 23.42
N PRO A 467 19.92 -13.97 22.58
CA PRO A 467 20.03 -12.58 22.99
C PRO A 467 18.87 -12.22 23.96
N ALA A 468 18.81 -12.88 25.11
CA ALA A 468 18.73 -12.15 26.35
C ALA A 468 20.15 -11.66 26.64
N LEU A 469 20.71 -10.73 25.85
CA LEU A 469 20.54 -9.32 26.23
C LEU A 469 19.44 -9.13 27.29
N MET A 470 19.73 -9.60 28.51
CA MET A 470 19.61 -8.78 29.70
C MET A 470 20.48 -7.54 29.42
N ALA A 471 20.01 -6.69 28.51
CA ALA A 471 20.33 -5.31 28.55
C ALA A 471 19.74 -4.90 29.89
N GLN A 472 20.60 -4.85 30.89
CA GLN A 472 20.40 -3.98 32.04
C GLN A 472 20.46 -2.56 31.46
N HIS A 473 19.41 -2.20 30.73
CA HIS A 473 19.08 -0.83 30.44
C HIS A 473 18.67 -0.26 31.79
N THR A 474 19.65 0.18 32.56
CA THR A 474 19.51 1.34 33.43
C THR A 474 19.22 2.54 32.52
N HIS A 475 18.01 2.56 31.94
CA HIS A 475 17.44 3.80 31.48
C HIS A 475 17.13 4.59 32.74
N LYS A 476 17.96 5.61 32.97
CA LYS A 476 17.51 6.83 33.63
C LYS A 476 16.13 7.17 33.09
N SER A 477 15.24 7.35 34.05
CA SER A 477 13.82 7.64 33.97
C SER A 477 13.45 8.66 32.91
N SER A 478 12.36 8.38 32.20
CA SER A 478 11.35 9.41 31.93
C SER A 478 10.37 9.32 33.10
N ASP A 479 10.56 10.19 34.10
CA ASP A 479 10.02 10.08 35.47
C ASP A 479 8.51 10.35 35.63
N ASP A 480 7.73 10.57 34.57
CA ASP A 480 6.42 11.23 34.75
C ASP A 480 5.17 10.35 34.69
N VAL A 481 5.27 9.04 34.40
CA VAL A 481 4.08 8.15 34.41
C VAL A 481 4.18 7.14 35.52
N LYS A 482 3.31 7.30 36.53
CA LYS A 482 3.21 6.40 37.67
C LYS A 482 2.81 5.00 37.17
N ALA A 483 3.71 4.04 37.35
CA ALA A 483 3.44 2.65 37.01
C ALA A 483 2.29 2.11 37.86
N VAL A 484 1.36 1.38 37.23
CA VAL A 484 0.31 0.66 37.95
C VAL A 484 0.95 -0.44 38.81
N ASP A 485 0.39 -0.69 39.98
CA ASP A 485 0.84 -1.76 40.86
C ASP A 485 0.85 -3.11 40.12
N LYS A 486 1.94 -3.88 40.30
CA LYS A 486 2.15 -5.11 39.54
C LYS A 486 1.15 -6.20 39.91
N GLU A 487 0.80 -6.32 41.19
CA GLU A 487 -0.19 -7.30 41.63
C GLU A 487 -1.57 -6.95 41.08
N GLN A 488 -1.90 -5.67 41.09
CA GLN A 488 -3.15 -5.17 40.51
C GLN A 488 -3.25 -5.45 39.01
N ALA A 489 -2.17 -5.20 38.27
CA ALA A 489 -2.10 -5.52 36.85
C ALA A 489 -2.19 -7.03 36.58
N GLU A 490 -1.63 -7.88 37.45
CA GLU A 490 -1.76 -9.34 37.33
C GLU A 490 -3.19 -9.84 37.58
N LYS A 491 -3.92 -9.23 38.54
CA LYS A 491 -5.35 -9.51 38.76
C LYS A 491 -6.18 -9.09 37.54
N PHE A 492 -5.93 -7.88 37.02
CA PHE A 492 -6.54 -7.39 35.78
C PHE A 492 -6.26 -8.30 34.58
N GLY A 493 -5.01 -8.73 34.40
CA GLY A 493 -4.59 -9.59 33.29
C GLY A 493 -5.25 -10.97 33.28
N LYS A 494 -5.77 -11.44 34.42
CA LYS A 494 -6.52 -12.71 34.54
C LYS A 494 -7.98 -12.60 34.10
N LEU A 495 -8.58 -11.40 34.12
CA LEU A 495 -9.94 -11.21 33.63
C LEU A 495 -10.06 -11.65 32.17
N LEU A 496 -11.27 -12.06 31.80
CA LEU A 496 -11.57 -12.45 30.43
C LEU A 496 -12.09 -11.27 29.63
N VAL A 497 -11.76 -11.26 28.34
CA VAL A 497 -12.23 -10.27 27.37
C VAL A 497 -12.64 -10.98 26.09
N GLN A 498 -13.76 -10.54 25.51
CA GLN A 498 -14.20 -10.99 24.20
C GLN A 498 -13.55 -10.13 23.11
N SER A 499 -12.73 -10.73 22.24
CA SER A 499 -12.16 -10.06 21.09
C SER A 499 -13.20 -9.82 19.99
N HIS A 500 -12.83 -9.00 19.00
CA HIS A 500 -13.74 -8.59 17.92
C HIS A 500 -14.21 -9.76 17.04
N ASP A 501 -13.42 -10.83 16.96
CA ASP A 501 -13.75 -12.10 16.29
C ASP A 501 -14.61 -13.06 17.15
N GLY A 502 -15.01 -12.63 18.36
CA GLY A 502 -15.84 -13.39 19.28
C GLY A 502 -15.06 -14.30 20.24
N ARG A 503 -13.74 -14.46 20.10
CA ARG A 503 -12.94 -15.31 20.99
C ARG A 503 -12.86 -14.70 22.40
N ILE A 504 -13.13 -15.52 23.42
CA ILE A 504 -12.89 -15.16 24.82
C ILE A 504 -11.46 -15.56 25.19
N LYS A 505 -10.68 -14.59 25.68
CA LYS A 505 -9.28 -14.79 26.08
C LYS A 505 -8.92 -13.95 27.30
N PRO A 506 -7.82 -14.25 28.00
CA PRO A 506 -7.37 -13.42 29.12
C PRO A 506 -6.95 -12.02 28.63
N ILE A 507 -7.18 -11.00 29.45
CA ILE A 507 -6.69 -9.63 29.19
C ILE A 507 -5.18 -9.63 29.02
N ASN A 508 -4.43 -10.52 29.69
CA ASN A 508 -3.00 -10.69 29.48
C ASN A 508 -2.61 -11.00 28.02
N THR A 509 -3.44 -11.77 27.31
CA THR A 509 -3.21 -12.01 25.88
C THR A 509 -3.47 -10.73 25.08
N LEU A 510 -4.57 -10.03 25.37
CA LEU A 510 -4.91 -8.76 24.71
C LEU A 510 -3.83 -7.70 24.94
N SER A 511 -3.40 -7.48 26.18
CA SER A 511 -2.38 -6.49 26.55
C SER A 511 -1.05 -6.76 25.84
N SER A 512 -0.65 -8.04 25.79
CA SER A 512 0.55 -8.50 25.10
C SER A 512 0.48 -8.28 23.58
N GLU A 513 -0.67 -8.57 22.97
CA GLU A 513 -0.91 -8.32 21.54
C GLU A 513 -0.86 -6.82 21.21
N LEU A 514 -1.57 -5.99 21.99
CA LEU A 514 -1.65 -4.55 21.77
C LEU A 514 -0.29 -3.87 21.96
N LEU A 515 0.47 -4.23 23.01
CA LEU A 515 1.80 -3.65 23.21
C LEU A 515 2.77 -4.02 22.07
N ARG A 516 2.75 -5.27 21.60
CA ARG A 516 3.53 -5.68 20.43
C ARG A 516 3.10 -4.95 19.15
N LYS A 517 1.81 -4.67 18.99
CA LYS A 517 1.28 -3.98 17.82
C LYS A 517 1.68 -2.50 17.80
N ILE A 518 1.56 -1.81 18.94
CA ILE A 518 1.82 -0.37 19.10
C ILE A 518 3.33 -0.09 19.20
N ALA A 519 4.02 -0.71 20.16
CA ALA A 519 5.41 -0.40 20.50
C ALA A 519 6.43 -1.37 19.87
N GLN A 520 5.98 -2.53 19.36
CA GLN A 520 6.87 -3.64 18.95
C GLN A 520 7.79 -4.11 20.07
N LYS A 521 7.26 -4.16 21.30
CA LYS A 521 7.97 -4.62 22.50
C LYS A 521 7.10 -5.56 23.33
N THR A 522 7.74 -6.35 24.18
CA THR A 522 7.11 -7.21 25.19
C THR A 522 7.06 -6.56 26.58
N GLU A 523 7.82 -5.50 26.79
CA GLU A 523 7.82 -4.63 27.98
C GLU A 523 8.04 -3.18 27.54
N PHE A 524 7.51 -2.22 28.28
CA PHE A 524 7.66 -0.80 27.96
C PHE A 524 7.90 0.01 29.24
N MET A 525 8.97 0.81 29.26
CA MET A 525 9.37 1.59 30.45
C MET A 525 9.49 0.74 31.73
N GLY A 526 9.96 -0.51 31.62
CA GLY A 526 10.06 -1.44 32.75
C GLY A 526 8.72 -2.00 33.25
N GLN A 527 7.62 -1.69 32.57
CA GLN A 527 6.28 -2.17 32.89
C GLN A 527 5.90 -3.36 32.00
N THR A 528 5.17 -4.30 32.60
CA THR A 528 4.56 -5.43 31.87
C THR A 528 3.44 -4.95 30.94
N PRO A 529 3.06 -5.75 29.92
CA PRO A 529 1.93 -5.39 29.04
C PRO A 529 0.64 -5.08 29.80
N ASP A 530 0.36 -5.80 30.88
CA ASP A 530 -0.83 -5.58 31.72
C ASP A 530 -0.78 -4.23 32.43
N GLN A 531 0.39 -3.85 32.97
CA GLN A 531 0.58 -2.54 33.60
C GLN A 531 0.44 -1.40 32.59
N VAL A 532 1.01 -1.57 31.38
CA VAL A 532 0.91 -0.55 30.32
C VAL A 532 -0.54 -0.39 29.89
N LEU A 533 -1.23 -1.49 29.58
CA LEU A 533 -2.63 -1.45 29.17
C LEU A 533 -3.50 -0.81 30.25
N LEU A 534 -3.38 -1.27 31.50
CA LEU A 534 -4.14 -0.75 32.63
C LEU A 534 -3.82 0.73 32.90
N GLY A 535 -2.56 1.13 32.74
CA GLY A 535 -2.14 2.53 32.82
C GLY A 535 -2.81 3.40 31.76
N MET A 536 -2.79 2.96 30.49
CA MET A 536 -3.39 3.70 29.38
C MET A 536 -4.89 3.95 29.57
N ILE A 537 -5.63 2.98 30.09
CA ILE A 537 -7.09 3.09 30.29
C ILE A 537 -7.47 3.83 31.58
N SER A 538 -6.65 3.76 32.63
CA SER A 538 -6.94 4.45 33.91
C SER A 538 -6.50 5.91 33.90
N ASN A 539 -5.40 6.22 33.18
CA ASN A 539 -4.79 7.55 33.06
C ASN A 539 -4.60 7.99 31.59
N PRO A 540 -5.66 8.07 30.78
CA PRO A 540 -5.55 8.35 29.34
C PRO A 540 -4.86 9.68 29.04
N TYR A 541 -5.08 10.73 29.84
CA TYR A 541 -4.49 12.05 29.62
C TYR A 541 -2.95 12.03 29.68
N GLU A 542 -2.36 11.36 30.67
CA GLU A 542 -0.91 11.22 30.79
C GLU A 542 -0.36 10.35 29.66
N TRP A 543 -1.01 9.22 29.39
CA TRP A 543 -0.55 8.26 28.39
C TRP A 543 -0.65 8.76 26.95
N GLN A 544 -1.49 9.75 26.65
CA GLN A 544 -1.54 10.39 25.33
C GLN A 544 -0.27 11.17 24.99
N MET A 545 0.48 11.63 26.01
CA MET A 545 1.77 12.31 25.85
C MET A 545 2.96 11.34 25.77
N VAL A 546 2.75 10.07 26.13
CA VAL A 546 3.82 9.06 26.18
C VAL A 546 4.18 8.61 24.77
N PRO A 547 5.46 8.71 24.36
CA PRO A 547 5.89 8.27 23.04
C PRO A 547 5.98 6.73 22.98
N ILE A 548 4.85 6.08 22.69
CA ILE A 548 4.71 4.61 22.61
C ILE A 548 4.49 4.10 21.18
N ILE A 549 3.95 4.92 20.28
CA ILE A 549 3.59 4.50 18.91
C ILE A 549 4.84 4.41 18.05
N LYS A 550 5.17 3.22 17.56
CA LYS A 550 6.35 3.03 16.72
C LYS A 550 6.22 3.75 15.37
N VAL A 551 7.24 4.52 14.99
CA VAL A 551 7.38 5.15 13.66
C VAL A 551 8.77 4.84 13.09
N LYS A 552 8.83 4.38 11.83
CA LYS A 552 10.08 3.90 11.21
C LYS A 552 10.64 4.89 10.20
N HIS A 553 9.80 5.43 9.30
CA HIS A 553 10.23 6.20 8.15
C HIS A 553 10.78 7.58 8.55
N PRO A 554 11.97 7.99 8.09
CA PRO A 554 12.58 9.27 8.46
C PRO A 554 11.71 10.49 8.13
N GLU A 555 11.06 10.49 6.95
CA GLU A 555 10.20 11.61 6.55
C GLU A 555 8.93 11.71 7.42
N LEU A 556 8.35 10.57 7.80
CA LEU A 556 7.17 10.56 8.67
C LEU A 556 7.53 11.08 10.07
N LYS A 557 8.72 10.76 10.58
CA LYS A 557 9.24 11.31 11.83
C LYS A 557 9.39 12.82 11.77
N LYS A 558 9.99 13.33 10.69
CA LYS A 558 10.15 14.77 10.45
C LYS A 558 8.79 15.47 10.36
N PHE A 559 7.82 14.84 9.69
CA PHE A 559 6.47 15.37 9.56
C PHE A 559 5.73 15.44 10.90
N LEU A 560 5.85 14.40 11.74
CA LEU A 560 5.27 14.37 13.09
C LEU A 560 6.03 15.23 14.10
N GLY A 561 7.24 15.69 13.76
CA GLY A 561 8.10 16.49 14.64
C GLY A 561 8.81 15.67 15.72
N ILE A 562 9.12 14.40 15.44
CA ILE A 562 9.77 13.50 16.40
C ILE A 562 11.22 13.17 16.01
N ASP A 563 12.13 13.19 16.99
CA ASP A 563 13.53 12.79 16.80
C ASP A 563 13.75 11.28 17.03
N GLY A 564 12.82 10.64 17.74
CA GLY A 564 12.94 9.27 18.22
C GLY A 564 12.47 8.18 17.26
N LYS A 565 12.27 6.99 17.83
CA LYS A 565 11.61 5.85 17.16
C LYS A 565 10.13 5.74 17.50
N TYR A 566 9.64 6.58 18.40
CA TYR A 566 8.28 6.54 18.92
C TYR A 566 7.68 7.94 18.89
N ALA A 567 6.39 7.99 18.58
CA ALA A 567 5.53 9.16 18.66
C ALA A 567 4.52 8.97 19.82
N SER A 568 4.11 10.07 20.43
CA SER A 568 2.96 10.14 21.33
C SER A 568 1.66 10.12 20.52
N TYR A 569 0.51 9.93 21.19
CA TYR A 569 -0.78 10.09 20.52
C TYR A 569 -0.99 11.53 20.05
N LEU A 570 -0.59 12.52 20.86
CA LEU A 570 -0.74 13.94 20.55
C LEU A 570 0.14 14.40 19.38
N ASP A 571 1.24 13.71 19.07
CA ASP A 571 2.07 14.05 17.91
C ASP A 571 1.31 13.93 16.59
N PHE A 572 0.26 13.09 16.54
CA PHE A 572 -0.61 12.90 15.38
C PHE A 572 -1.71 13.96 15.25
N ILE A 573 -1.92 14.79 16.28
CA ILE A 573 -2.98 15.80 16.34
C ILE A 573 -2.35 17.19 16.19
N ASP A 574 -2.90 18.02 15.33
CA ASP A 574 -2.56 19.44 15.31
C ASP A 574 -3.28 20.13 16.47
N MET A 575 -2.54 20.55 17.48
CA MET A 575 -3.11 21.15 18.69
C MET A 575 -3.74 22.54 18.45
N LYS A 576 -3.46 23.21 17.33
CA LYS A 576 -4.07 24.51 17.00
C LYS A 576 -5.45 24.35 16.39
N THR A 577 -5.62 23.36 15.52
CA THR A 577 -6.86 23.15 14.75
C THR A 577 -7.68 21.95 15.27
N GLY A 578 -7.10 21.09 16.10
CA GLY A 578 -7.68 19.84 16.56
C GLY A 578 -7.71 18.74 15.48
N THR A 579 -7.06 18.95 14.33
CA THR A 579 -7.18 18.05 13.16
C THR A 579 -6.12 16.95 13.16
N TYR A 580 -6.48 15.79 12.61
CA TYR A 580 -5.56 14.68 12.39
C TYR A 580 -4.55 14.98 11.27
N LYS A 581 -3.24 14.88 11.56
CA LYS A 581 -2.17 15.29 10.63
C LYS A 581 -1.96 14.35 9.46
N LEU A 582 -2.26 13.05 9.58
CA LEU A 582 -1.95 12.07 8.51
C LEU A 582 -3.13 11.78 7.57
N GLY A 583 -4.30 12.41 7.74
CA GLY A 583 -5.52 12.08 6.99
C GLY A 583 -5.31 11.98 5.46
N ASN A 584 -4.68 12.99 4.86
CA ASN A 584 -4.40 12.98 3.41
C ASN A 584 -3.42 11.88 3.01
N PHE A 585 -2.35 11.67 3.78
CA PHE A 585 -1.37 10.62 3.49
C PHE A 585 -1.98 9.22 3.60
N VAL A 586 -2.87 9.01 4.57
CA VAL A 586 -3.61 7.74 4.77
C VAL A 586 -4.52 7.48 3.58
N SER A 587 -5.33 8.47 3.16
CA SER A 587 -6.19 8.35 1.97
C SER A 587 -5.37 8.02 0.70
N ILE A 588 -4.25 8.72 0.48
CA ILE A 588 -3.36 8.46 -0.66
C ILE A 588 -2.72 7.06 -0.56
N ALA A 589 -2.34 6.61 0.64
CA ALA A 589 -1.71 5.30 0.81
C ALA A 589 -2.70 4.14 0.56
N HIS A 590 -3.96 4.27 1.03
CA HIS A 590 -5.01 3.26 0.82
C HIS A 590 -5.57 3.25 -0.61
N SER A 591 -5.53 4.38 -1.33
CA SER A 591 -5.90 4.43 -2.75
C SER A 591 -4.86 3.77 -3.67
N ARG A 592 -3.62 3.59 -3.18
CA ARG A 592 -2.56 2.86 -3.88
C ARG A 592 -2.73 1.36 -3.68
N LYS A 593 -2.41 0.59 -4.73
CA LYS A 593 -2.35 -0.87 -4.64
C LYS A 593 -1.24 -1.30 -3.68
N PRO A 594 -1.37 -2.43 -2.97
CA PRO A 594 -0.34 -2.92 -2.04
C PRO A 594 1.06 -3.08 -2.67
N SER A 595 1.16 -3.40 -3.96
CA SER A 595 2.43 -3.53 -4.71
C SER A 595 3.04 -2.19 -5.14
N GLU A 596 2.25 -1.12 -5.11
CA GLU A 596 2.65 0.26 -5.43
C GLU A 596 2.86 1.10 -4.17
N GLN A 597 2.42 0.61 -3.00
CA GLN A 597 2.68 1.23 -1.70
C GLN A 597 4.18 1.15 -1.37
N GLY A 598 4.83 2.32 -1.33
CA GLY A 598 6.22 2.47 -0.94
C GLY A 598 6.46 2.19 0.53
N THR A 599 7.72 2.30 0.96
CA THR A 599 8.11 2.16 2.37
C THR A 599 7.47 3.26 3.23
N PHE A 600 7.35 4.48 2.71
CA PHE A 600 6.62 5.59 3.34
C PHE A 600 5.13 5.26 3.53
N ASP A 601 4.42 4.91 2.45
CA ASP A 601 2.98 4.58 2.49
C ASP A 601 2.69 3.47 3.52
N LYS A 602 3.51 2.41 3.51
CA LYS A 602 3.39 1.29 4.45
C LYS A 602 3.63 1.70 5.90
N ASP A 603 4.51 2.67 6.16
CA ASP A 603 4.73 3.17 7.52
C ASP A 603 3.63 4.14 7.96
N VAL A 604 3.08 4.96 7.05
CA VAL A 604 1.90 5.80 7.29
C VAL A 604 0.71 4.93 7.70
N ILE A 605 0.35 3.90 6.92
CA ILE A 605 -0.76 2.99 7.23
C ILE A 605 -0.56 2.33 8.60
N LYS A 606 0.67 1.88 8.89
CA LYS A 606 0.98 1.24 10.19
C LYS A 606 0.95 2.23 11.35
N ALA A 607 1.37 3.47 11.15
CA ALA A 607 1.34 4.50 12.18
C ALA A 607 -0.12 4.92 12.47
N ASP A 608 -0.94 5.08 11.43
CA ASP A 608 -2.38 5.32 11.52
C ASP A 608 -3.09 4.19 12.28
N GLU A 609 -2.86 2.93 11.91
CA GLU A 609 -3.42 1.78 12.62
C GLU A 609 -3.06 1.80 14.11
N ARG A 610 -1.78 2.03 14.46
CA ARG A 610 -1.33 2.08 15.87
C ARG A 610 -1.95 3.25 16.63
N MET A 611 -2.08 4.41 15.98
CA MET A 611 -2.72 5.60 16.56
C MET A 611 -4.20 5.33 16.84
N ASN A 612 -4.93 4.74 15.89
CA ASN A 612 -6.34 4.38 16.08
C ASN A 612 -6.52 3.31 17.17
N ILE A 613 -5.59 2.35 17.29
CA ILE A 613 -5.57 1.41 18.43
C ILE A 613 -5.41 2.17 19.75
N CYS A 614 -4.49 3.14 19.85
CA CYS A 614 -4.36 3.97 21.05
C CYS A 614 -5.65 4.76 21.33
N TYR A 615 -6.28 5.34 20.31
CA TYR A 615 -7.56 6.04 20.43
C TYR A 615 -8.65 5.15 21.03
N MET A 616 -8.86 3.96 20.46
CA MET A 616 -9.80 2.96 20.95
C MET A 616 -9.49 2.49 22.37
N LEU A 617 -8.19 2.39 22.72
CA LEU A 617 -7.75 2.06 24.07
C LEU A 617 -8.14 3.15 25.07
N TYR A 618 -7.84 4.42 24.80
CA TYR A 618 -8.20 5.53 25.70
C TYR A 618 -9.71 5.66 25.90
N ARG A 619 -10.49 5.21 24.91
CA ARG A 619 -11.95 5.12 25.02
C ARG A 619 -12.46 3.86 25.69
N GLY A 620 -11.61 2.86 25.92
CA GLY A 620 -11.99 1.57 26.53
C GLY A 620 -12.76 0.63 25.61
N ASP A 621 -12.72 0.83 24.29
CA ASP A 621 -13.48 0.04 23.32
C ASP A 621 -13.01 -1.43 23.24
N PHE A 622 -11.78 -1.71 23.66
CA PHE A 622 -11.23 -3.07 23.72
C PHE A 622 -11.68 -3.87 24.94
N LEU A 623 -12.26 -3.23 25.97
CA LEU A 623 -12.63 -3.89 27.23
C LEU A 623 -14.05 -4.45 27.20
N ASN A 624 -14.33 -5.34 26.25
CA ASN A 624 -15.56 -6.13 26.26
C ASN A 624 -15.46 -7.22 27.34
N ILE A 625 -15.59 -6.83 28.61
CA ILE A 625 -15.34 -7.65 29.80
C ILE A 625 -16.60 -7.95 30.61
N LEU A 626 -17.76 -7.42 30.21
CA LEU A 626 -19.03 -7.63 30.88
C LEU A 626 -19.93 -8.52 30.00
N PRO A 627 -20.10 -9.82 30.29
CA PRO A 627 -21.02 -10.67 29.56
C PRO A 627 -22.45 -10.13 29.53
N ASN A 628 -23.21 -10.56 28.53
CA ASN A 628 -24.62 -10.23 28.46
C ASN A 628 -25.43 -11.12 29.42
N PRO A 629 -26.17 -10.55 30.40
CA PRO A 629 -26.96 -11.32 31.36
C PRO A 629 -28.14 -12.09 30.76
N VAL A 630 -28.61 -11.69 29.58
CA VAL A 630 -29.82 -12.23 28.93
C VAL A 630 -29.46 -13.33 27.93
N ASP A 631 -28.38 -13.16 27.17
CA ASP A 631 -27.92 -14.12 26.17
C ASP A 631 -26.41 -14.32 26.31
N PRO A 632 -25.94 -15.46 26.84
CA PRO A 632 -24.52 -15.75 26.98
C PRO A 632 -23.74 -15.63 25.67
N TYR A 633 -24.35 -15.96 24.52
CA TYR A 633 -23.70 -15.95 23.21
C TYR A 633 -23.67 -14.56 22.55
N ALA A 634 -24.38 -13.59 23.11
CA ALA A 634 -24.34 -12.23 22.63
C ALA A 634 -22.99 -11.56 22.91
N LYS A 635 -22.74 -10.46 22.20
CA LYS A 635 -21.53 -9.66 22.36
C LYS A 635 -21.44 -9.11 23.79
N TRP A 636 -20.28 -9.26 24.41
CA TRP A 636 -19.97 -8.69 25.71
C TRP A 636 -19.90 -7.17 25.63
N PHE A 637 -20.30 -6.55 26.72
CA PHE A 637 -20.35 -5.11 26.87
C PHE A 637 -19.03 -4.55 27.40
N ASN A 638 -18.82 -3.27 27.10
CA ASN A 638 -17.74 -2.42 27.59
C ASN A 638 -18.32 -1.13 28.21
N GLN A 639 -17.47 -0.23 28.68
CA GLN A 639 -17.90 1.01 29.34
C GLN A 639 -18.70 1.97 28.45
N ASN A 640 -18.61 1.85 27.13
CA ASN A 640 -19.33 2.69 26.16
C ASN A 640 -20.62 2.03 25.65
N SER A 641 -20.93 0.84 26.14
CA SER A 641 -22.08 0.07 25.67
C SER A 641 -23.40 0.64 26.19
N ARG A 642 -24.45 0.50 25.39
CA ARG A 642 -25.82 0.79 25.83
C ARG A 642 -26.46 -0.51 26.32
N PHE A 643 -26.92 -0.51 27.57
CA PHE A 643 -27.56 -1.65 28.21
C PHE A 643 -29.07 -1.65 27.92
N THR A 644 -29.46 -2.10 26.73
CA THR A 644 -30.88 -2.22 26.35
C THR A 644 -31.40 -3.63 26.58
N GLY A 645 -32.54 -3.77 27.25
CA GLY A 645 -33.15 -5.08 27.52
C GLY A 645 -32.51 -5.88 28.66
N ILE A 646 -31.66 -5.25 29.47
CA ILE A 646 -31.01 -5.85 30.65
C ILE A 646 -31.79 -5.47 31.91
N PRO A 647 -31.89 -6.35 32.93
CA PRO A 647 -32.48 -6.00 34.22
C PRO A 647 -31.89 -4.71 34.83
N PRO A 648 -32.68 -3.87 35.52
CA PRO A 648 -32.19 -2.60 36.06
C PRO A 648 -31.04 -2.74 37.06
N GLU A 649 -31.05 -3.79 37.88
CA GLU A 649 -30.01 -4.06 38.89
C GLU A 649 -28.66 -4.38 38.23
N ASP A 650 -28.65 -5.30 37.27
CA ASP A 650 -27.45 -5.63 36.49
C ASP A 650 -26.96 -4.43 35.68
N SER A 651 -27.87 -3.68 35.05
CA SER A 651 -27.53 -2.50 34.24
C SER A 651 -26.85 -1.41 35.08
N ALA A 652 -27.31 -1.18 36.31
CA ALA A 652 -26.73 -0.21 37.22
C ALA A 652 -25.31 -0.61 37.63
N MET A 653 -25.09 -1.89 37.95
CA MET A 653 -23.78 -2.44 38.29
C MET A 653 -22.81 -2.37 37.10
N MET A 654 -23.24 -2.82 35.91
CA MET A 654 -22.44 -2.80 34.68
C MET A 654 -22.02 -1.39 34.26
N THR A 655 -22.88 -0.39 34.48
CA THR A 655 -22.58 1.03 34.19
C THR A 655 -21.47 1.58 35.08
N GLN A 656 -21.39 1.13 36.34
CA GLN A 656 -20.51 1.74 37.34
C GLN A 656 -19.21 0.96 37.57
N ILE A 657 -19.21 -0.37 37.41
CA ILE A 657 -18.10 -1.20 37.86
C ILE A 657 -16.78 -0.89 37.14
N ILE A 658 -16.78 -0.70 35.81
CA ILE A 658 -15.55 -0.38 35.06
C ILE A 658 -15.06 1.03 35.40
N PRO A 659 -15.87 2.10 35.33
CA PRO A 659 -15.40 3.45 35.69
C PRO A 659 -14.88 3.53 37.14
N ASN A 660 -15.56 2.88 38.09
CA ASN A 660 -15.12 2.86 39.49
C ASN A 660 -13.82 2.10 39.66
N TYR A 661 -13.65 0.98 38.95
CA TYR A 661 -12.42 0.20 38.97
C TYR A 661 -11.23 1.00 38.42
N LEU A 662 -11.41 1.65 37.27
CA LEU A 662 -10.35 2.47 36.67
C LEU A 662 -10.01 3.69 37.54
N LYS A 663 -11.01 4.27 38.20
CA LYS A 663 -10.81 5.37 39.15
C LYS A 663 -10.05 4.91 40.40
N SER A 664 -10.38 3.76 40.99
CA SER A 664 -9.68 3.26 42.18
C SER A 664 -8.22 2.91 41.85
N VAL A 665 -7.97 2.32 40.68
CA VAL A 665 -6.60 2.09 40.18
C VAL A 665 -5.82 3.40 40.01
N ARG A 666 -6.42 4.42 39.37
CA ARG A 666 -5.81 5.74 39.20
C ARG A 666 -5.47 6.41 40.54
N ASN A 667 -6.41 6.37 41.49
CA ASN A 667 -6.25 6.97 42.81
C ASN A 667 -5.30 6.18 43.72
N GLY A 668 -4.98 4.92 43.38
CA GLY A 668 -4.16 4.03 44.21
C GLY A 668 -4.93 3.38 45.37
N GLU A 669 -6.25 3.31 45.28
CA GLU A 669 -7.16 2.70 46.26
C GLU A 669 -7.16 1.16 46.09
N LYS A 670 -6.10 0.49 46.58
CA LYS A 670 -5.83 -0.93 46.30
C LYS A 670 -6.96 -1.87 46.73
N GLU A 671 -7.48 -1.73 47.95
CA GLU A 671 -8.54 -2.62 48.48
C GLU A 671 -9.82 -2.52 47.63
N LEU A 672 -10.27 -1.29 47.32
CA LEU A 672 -11.44 -1.10 46.46
C LEU A 672 -11.20 -1.64 45.05
N ALA A 673 -9.99 -1.47 44.50
CA ALA A 673 -9.64 -2.00 43.19
C ALA A 673 -9.62 -3.54 43.17
N ASP A 674 -9.20 -4.19 44.27
CA ASP A 674 -9.24 -5.64 44.45
C ASP A 674 -10.68 -6.17 44.51
N ASP A 675 -11.56 -5.51 45.25
CA ASP A 675 -12.97 -5.89 45.34
C ASP A 675 -13.69 -5.76 44.00
N LEU A 676 -13.43 -4.66 43.27
CA LEU A 676 -14.06 -4.41 41.97
C LEU A 676 -13.56 -5.38 40.89
N VAL A 677 -12.25 -5.71 40.84
CA VAL A 677 -11.75 -6.69 39.86
C VAL A 677 -12.28 -8.10 40.16
N ALA A 678 -12.39 -8.47 41.44
CA ALA A 678 -13.02 -9.73 41.85
C ALA A 678 -14.52 -9.75 41.52
N GLY A 679 -15.21 -8.61 41.66
CA GLY A 679 -16.60 -8.43 41.24
C GLY A 679 -16.80 -8.68 39.75
N ILE A 680 -15.91 -8.15 38.89
CA ILE A 680 -15.94 -8.41 37.44
C ILE A 680 -15.71 -9.89 37.15
N ASP A 681 -14.70 -10.52 37.76
CA ASP A 681 -14.40 -11.95 37.58
C ASP A 681 -15.59 -12.85 37.98
N ASN A 682 -16.22 -12.57 39.13
CA ASN A 682 -17.40 -13.29 39.58
C ASN A 682 -18.59 -13.09 38.64
N PHE A 683 -18.80 -11.87 38.14
CA PHE A 683 -19.83 -11.58 37.15
C PHE A 683 -19.61 -12.36 35.85
N GLN A 684 -18.36 -12.45 35.38
CA GLN A 684 -17.98 -13.28 34.22
C GLN A 684 -18.28 -14.76 34.44
N LYS A 685 -17.91 -15.29 35.60
CA LYS A 685 -18.16 -16.70 35.98
C LYS A 685 -19.63 -17.02 36.16
N HIS A 686 -20.46 -16.04 36.53
CA HIS A 686 -21.89 -16.23 36.69
C HIS A 686 -22.63 -16.22 35.34
N TYR A 687 -22.48 -15.14 34.57
CA TYR A 687 -23.29 -14.93 33.35
C TYR A 687 -22.71 -15.58 32.09
N ALA A 688 -21.43 -16.00 32.10
CA ALA A 688 -20.79 -16.63 30.93
C ALA A 688 -20.19 -18.01 31.22
N ALA A 689 -20.62 -18.68 32.30
CA ALA A 689 -20.10 -19.97 32.76
C ALA A 689 -19.97 -21.03 31.64
N GLU A 690 -20.93 -21.06 30.71
CA GLU A 690 -21.02 -22.05 29.64
C GLU A 690 -20.04 -21.83 28.49
N ILE A 691 -19.54 -20.61 28.31
CA ILE A 691 -18.74 -20.21 27.15
C ILE A 691 -17.31 -19.78 27.49
N ILE A 692 -17.04 -19.45 28.76
CA ILE A 692 -15.69 -19.08 29.18
C ILE A 692 -14.76 -20.30 29.21
N PRO A 693 -13.47 -20.13 28.84
CA PRO A 693 -12.50 -21.21 28.91
C PRO A 693 -12.26 -21.67 30.37
N PRO A 694 -11.94 -22.96 30.60
CA PRO A 694 -11.55 -23.45 31.92
C PRO A 694 -10.32 -22.73 32.46
N GLU A 695 -10.24 -22.58 33.79
CA GLU A 695 -9.16 -21.84 34.45
C GLU A 695 -7.75 -22.40 34.13
N SER A 696 -7.63 -23.72 33.94
CA SER A 696 -6.39 -24.36 33.52
C SER A 696 -5.90 -23.87 32.16
N LYS A 697 -6.81 -23.65 31.21
CA LYS A 697 -6.53 -23.14 29.86
C LYS A 697 -6.15 -21.66 29.91
N VAL A 698 -6.85 -20.87 30.70
CA VAL A 698 -6.53 -19.45 30.98
C VAL A 698 -5.11 -19.32 31.53
N ASN A 699 -4.80 -20.08 32.58
CA ASN A 699 -3.48 -20.07 33.21
C ASN A 699 -2.37 -20.54 32.27
N MET A 700 -2.65 -21.52 31.40
CA MET A 700 -1.68 -21.99 30.39
C MET A 700 -1.41 -20.90 29.35
N GLU A 701 -2.44 -20.20 28.88
CA GLU A 701 -2.30 -19.11 27.90
C GLU A 701 -1.48 -17.94 28.48
N ILE A 702 -1.74 -17.55 29.73
CA ILE A 702 -0.95 -16.52 30.44
C ILE A 702 0.52 -16.95 30.57
N ARG A 703 0.78 -18.21 30.95
CA ARG A 703 2.15 -18.73 31.03
C ARG A 703 2.84 -18.72 29.68
N TYR A 704 2.15 -19.15 28.63
CA TYR A 704 2.66 -19.13 27.27
C TYR A 704 3.09 -17.72 26.84
N ASN A 705 2.26 -16.71 27.11
CA ASN A 705 2.59 -15.31 26.84
C ASN A 705 3.81 -14.85 27.65
N LYS A 706 3.88 -15.17 28.94
CA LYS A 706 5.02 -14.81 29.82
C LYS A 706 6.33 -15.51 29.42
N MET A 707 6.27 -16.71 28.83
CA MET A 707 7.46 -17.44 28.35
C MET A 707 8.08 -16.82 27.09
N ASN A 708 7.33 -15.99 26.35
CA ASN A 708 7.77 -15.29 25.15
C ASN A 708 8.56 -16.19 24.17
N ILE A 709 7.98 -17.35 23.86
CA ILE A 709 8.63 -18.41 23.06
C ILE A 709 8.91 -17.97 21.60
N PHE A 710 8.24 -16.91 21.13
CA PHE A 710 8.30 -16.42 19.74
C PHE A 710 8.69 -14.95 19.63
#